data_AF-A0A945S2W8-F1
#
_entry.id   AF-A0A945S2W8-F1
#
_cell.length_a   1.000
_cell.length_b   1.000
_cell.length_c   1.000
_cell.angle_alpha   90.00
_cell.angle_beta   90.00
_cell.angle_gamma   90.00
#
_symmetry.space_group_name_H-M   'P 1'
#
loop_
_entity.id
_entity.type
_entity.pdbx_description
1 polymer ?
#
loop_
_entity_poly.entity_id
_entity_poly.type
_entity_poly.pdbx_seq_one_letter_code
_entity_poly.pdbx_strand_id
1 'polypeptide(L)'
;MRTIVIALTVGVLQLPTVGGELLLGAMGRSNYQIIIPDEFASPAIERSVKDAADLLQRAFAENDIALTVATEPAAQGNKPGIYLGHTKVAAASGVDFAKMEGWTYTFRVAGRNLIIAGNDQPDPIPLDRRRKREARLGGIPFLGTLKATTEFLYAYAGVRFLSPGEHGIGFLPTPVIFVPDDLDTTTRTYGKNVEISRSKDIYAIANGLEPSPGIVSNYGHYHHTVISAETHGQTNPEYFALRGGHRDTRGRHLCFSNATVRDLIYKKILEDCDTGYDTIELGQNDGFVPCSCDACHGLYGVEPTHSPTDLRSYLQDSAWGEKIWIMHRDIALRLKRDRPGKKLMMTAYSVTRHPPETFSAFPDNVLIQITHPTRESLKEWESVDVPGGFSAYTYTWGTFHVTGFTPIRAGTYIKELTNTLVDNRVRLIQNNGKPFAYGIEGINVYAFMRTMNAPGAKSLDELREEYIEAAYREAAGPMRSFYRKLHQRLEFMPEAMEYGYRRNRDPLLAFSSIYTPVLINALENQLSAAERVVKSPRARKRLEATRLEFDYLRRIVDTIHLYYAYLTKPNGASLALAVDAVEERNSWLTNLAKGKRKTGKLPSFSYRGVAQLKTNGRRLGVEPFSWNVDDMRTGSFLKQALESKRLAVKRATRAVDISADAWNKVPVHRLDKNRGETAELQEETTFQVLYDKRNLYVRFRAGLQREDMAFQPRGRDAEIWLQECINICLAPGGDKSQYYYLNVEPISNSFTDANHGFITDT
;
A
#
# COMPACT_ATOMS: atom_id res chain seq x y z
N MET A 1 44.76 17.03 -51.73
CA MET A 1 44.13 16.12 -52.72
C MET A 1 44.91 14.82 -52.79
N ARG A 2 44.43 13.76 -52.13
CA ARG A 2 44.67 12.34 -52.48
C ARG A 2 43.47 11.58 -51.94
N THR A 3 42.56 11.26 -52.85
CA THR A 3 41.35 10.48 -52.60
C THR A 3 41.75 9.01 -52.49
N ILE A 4 41.52 8.39 -51.34
CA ILE A 4 41.58 6.93 -51.18
C ILE A 4 40.13 6.45 -51.22
N VAL A 5 39.76 5.82 -52.33
CA VAL A 5 38.49 5.09 -52.48
C VAL A 5 38.72 3.69 -51.91
N ILE A 6 38.12 3.40 -50.74
CA ILE A 6 38.02 2.03 -50.23
C ILE A 6 36.69 1.47 -50.70
N ALA A 7 36.75 0.63 -51.74
CA ALA A 7 35.63 -0.19 -52.16
C ALA A 7 35.40 -1.29 -51.10
N LEU A 8 34.36 -1.14 -50.28
CA LEU A 8 33.88 -2.20 -49.40
C LEU A 8 33.06 -3.18 -50.24
N THR A 9 33.68 -4.30 -50.58
CA THR A 9 33.03 -5.48 -51.15
C THR A 9 32.05 -6.02 -50.10
N VAL A 10 30.76 -6.05 -50.43
CA VAL A 10 29.71 -6.68 -49.62
C VAL A 10 29.91 -8.20 -49.69
N GLY A 11 30.75 -8.71 -48.80
CA GLY A 11 30.79 -10.13 -48.47
C GLY A 11 29.53 -10.46 -47.66
N VAL A 12 28.72 -11.39 -48.17
CA VAL A 12 27.71 -12.08 -47.36
C VAL A 12 28.49 -12.85 -46.29
N LEU A 13 28.67 -12.24 -45.11
CA LEU A 13 29.08 -12.94 -43.91
C LEU A 13 27.94 -13.90 -43.57
N GLN A 14 28.07 -15.15 -44.02
CA GLN A 14 27.48 -16.27 -43.29
C GLN A 14 28.15 -16.25 -41.91
N LEU A 15 27.46 -15.66 -40.94
CA LEU A 15 27.77 -15.86 -39.54
C LEU A 15 27.71 -17.38 -39.31
N PRO A 16 28.76 -18.00 -38.75
CA PRO A 16 28.69 -19.41 -38.40
C PRO A 16 27.58 -19.56 -37.36
N THR A 17 26.51 -20.26 -37.72
CA THR A 17 25.59 -20.83 -36.75
C THR A 17 26.41 -21.83 -35.94
N VAL A 18 26.81 -21.44 -34.73
CA VAL A 18 27.23 -22.43 -33.73
C VAL A 18 26.00 -23.33 -33.55
N GLY A 19 26.10 -24.61 -33.93
CA GLY A 19 24.98 -25.54 -33.76
C GLY A 19 24.53 -25.52 -32.29
N GLY A 20 23.23 -25.37 -32.03
CA GLY A 20 22.68 -25.15 -30.69
C GLY A 20 21.82 -23.88 -30.54
N GLU A 21 21.76 -23.00 -31.54
CA GLU A 21 21.02 -21.73 -31.45
C GLU A 21 20.12 -21.45 -32.67
N LEU A 22 18.90 -20.99 -32.41
CA LEU A 22 17.95 -20.48 -33.41
C LEU A 22 18.04 -18.95 -33.49
N LEU A 23 18.66 -18.44 -34.55
CA LEU A 23 18.81 -17.01 -34.79
C LEU A 23 17.50 -16.38 -35.27
N LEU A 24 16.88 -15.54 -34.45
CA LEU A 24 15.60 -14.87 -34.74
C LEU A 24 15.81 -13.53 -35.46
N GLY A 25 16.92 -12.85 -35.21
CA GLY A 25 17.29 -11.64 -35.92
C GLY A 25 18.69 -11.15 -35.56
N ALA A 26 19.38 -10.55 -36.53
CA ALA A 26 20.71 -9.99 -36.34
C ALA A 26 20.89 -8.76 -37.20
N MET A 27 21.48 -7.71 -36.63
CA MET A 27 21.98 -6.54 -37.35
C MET A 27 20.93 -5.92 -38.29
N GLY A 28 19.72 -5.71 -37.75
CA GLY A 28 18.59 -5.13 -38.48
C GLY A 28 17.90 -6.05 -39.49
N ARG A 29 18.21 -7.35 -39.50
CA ARG A 29 17.62 -8.33 -40.44
C ARG A 29 16.98 -9.49 -39.69
N SER A 30 15.87 -9.98 -40.23
CA SER A 30 15.24 -11.23 -39.81
C SER A 30 14.56 -11.91 -40.99
N ASN A 31 14.54 -13.25 -40.97
CA ASN A 31 13.73 -14.06 -41.88
C ASN A 31 12.37 -14.42 -41.29
N TYR A 32 12.11 -14.03 -40.04
CA TYR A 32 10.91 -14.41 -39.30
C TYR A 32 9.73 -13.46 -39.57
N GLN A 33 8.54 -14.00 -39.33
CA GLN A 33 7.30 -13.26 -39.21
C GLN A 33 6.64 -13.64 -37.88
N ILE A 34 5.88 -12.72 -37.29
CA ILE A 34 5.05 -13.00 -36.12
C ILE A 34 3.72 -13.57 -36.63
N ILE A 35 3.29 -14.70 -36.06
CA ILE A 35 2.06 -15.39 -36.46
C ILE A 35 1.16 -15.50 -35.24
N ILE A 36 -0.08 -15.02 -35.36
CA ILE A 36 -1.12 -15.12 -34.34
C ILE A 36 -2.24 -16.06 -34.81
N PRO A 37 -3.05 -16.65 -33.90
CA PRO A 37 -4.18 -17.47 -34.32
C PRO A 37 -5.25 -16.65 -35.06
N ASP A 38 -6.10 -17.34 -35.81
CA ASP A 38 -7.29 -16.77 -36.46
C ASP A 38 -8.56 -16.90 -35.60
N GLU A 39 -8.50 -17.67 -34.51
CA GLU A 39 -9.60 -17.88 -33.55
C GLU A 39 -9.14 -17.58 -32.12
N PHE A 40 -10.02 -16.99 -31.31
CA PHE A 40 -9.73 -16.56 -29.94
C PHE A 40 -10.88 -16.89 -29.00
N ALA A 41 -10.57 -17.23 -27.75
CA ALA A 41 -11.60 -17.55 -26.75
C ALA A 41 -12.47 -16.36 -26.32
N SER A 42 -12.02 -15.11 -26.52
CA SER A 42 -12.84 -13.91 -26.34
C SER A 42 -12.22 -12.68 -27.02
N PRO A 43 -12.99 -11.59 -27.26
CA PRO A 43 -12.44 -10.34 -27.78
C PRO A 43 -11.35 -9.71 -26.88
N ALA A 44 -11.41 -9.95 -25.57
CA ALA A 44 -10.39 -9.47 -24.65
C ALA A 44 -9.05 -10.22 -24.83
N ILE A 45 -9.12 -11.52 -25.12
CA ILE A 45 -7.95 -12.36 -25.42
C ILE A 45 -7.39 -12.00 -26.79
N GLU A 46 -8.24 -11.85 -27.80
CA GLU A 46 -7.82 -11.39 -29.14
C GLU A 46 -7.01 -10.10 -29.05
N ARG A 47 -7.53 -9.11 -28.33
CA ARG A 47 -6.84 -7.85 -28.12
C ARG A 47 -5.51 -8.06 -27.40
N SER A 48 -5.47 -8.89 -26.36
CA SER A 48 -4.24 -9.15 -25.62
C SER A 48 -3.16 -9.87 -26.45
N VAL A 49 -3.54 -10.80 -27.33
CA VAL A 49 -2.59 -11.48 -28.22
C VAL A 49 -2.07 -10.51 -29.29
N LYS A 50 -2.91 -9.61 -29.80
CA LYS A 50 -2.49 -8.51 -30.68
C LYS A 50 -1.55 -7.54 -29.95
N ASP A 51 -1.87 -7.14 -28.72
CA ASP A 51 -0.98 -6.31 -27.89
C ASP A 51 0.37 -7.02 -27.64
N ALA A 52 0.38 -8.34 -27.49
CA ALA A 52 1.61 -9.14 -27.37
C ALA A 52 2.42 -9.14 -28.69
N ALA A 53 1.76 -9.29 -29.84
CA ALA A 53 2.41 -9.19 -31.15
C ALA A 53 3.01 -7.81 -31.40
N ASP A 54 2.27 -6.75 -31.08
CA ASP A 54 2.74 -5.36 -31.19
C ASP A 54 3.94 -5.10 -30.26
N LEU A 55 3.91 -5.61 -29.03
CA LEU A 55 5.02 -5.50 -28.10
C LEU A 55 6.28 -6.23 -28.60
N LEU A 56 6.12 -7.44 -29.14
CA LEU A 56 7.22 -8.22 -29.73
C LEU A 56 7.80 -7.51 -30.96
N GLN A 57 6.93 -7.07 -31.89
CA GLN A 57 7.33 -6.32 -33.08
C GLN A 57 8.09 -5.05 -32.71
N ARG A 58 7.57 -4.29 -31.74
CA ARG A 58 8.23 -3.08 -31.22
C ARG A 58 9.61 -3.40 -30.67
N ALA A 59 9.76 -4.44 -29.85
CA ALA A 59 11.05 -4.80 -29.26
C ALA A 59 12.11 -5.16 -30.32
N PHE A 60 11.71 -5.85 -31.40
CA PHE A 60 12.61 -6.13 -32.53
C PHE A 60 12.92 -4.84 -33.31
N ALA A 61 11.94 -3.97 -33.52
CA ALA A 61 12.14 -2.68 -34.21
C ALA A 61 13.08 -1.73 -33.46
N GLU A 62 13.15 -1.80 -32.13
CA GLU A 62 14.14 -1.06 -31.32
C GLU A 62 15.60 -1.51 -31.58
N ASN A 63 15.77 -2.64 -32.27
CA ASN A 63 17.04 -3.16 -32.74
C ASN A 63 17.14 -3.09 -34.28
N ASP A 64 16.34 -2.22 -34.90
CA ASP A 64 16.21 -2.05 -36.35
C ASP A 64 15.78 -3.31 -37.11
N ILE A 65 15.24 -4.32 -36.42
CA ILE A 65 14.78 -5.58 -37.03
C ILE A 65 13.28 -5.47 -37.31
N ALA A 66 12.91 -5.44 -38.59
CA ALA A 66 11.52 -5.43 -39.00
C ALA A 66 10.92 -6.85 -39.01
N LEU A 67 9.81 -7.03 -38.31
CA LEU A 67 8.98 -8.24 -38.35
C LEU A 67 7.59 -7.90 -38.87
N THR A 68 7.01 -8.73 -39.74
CA THR A 68 5.61 -8.62 -40.17
C THR A 68 4.72 -9.46 -39.25
N VAL A 69 3.50 -9.00 -38.98
CA VAL A 69 2.48 -9.75 -38.24
C VAL A 69 1.45 -10.31 -39.22
N ALA A 70 1.09 -11.59 -39.09
CA ALA A 70 0.05 -12.25 -39.89
C ALA A 70 -0.78 -13.20 -39.01
N THR A 71 -1.99 -13.54 -39.44
CA THR A 71 -2.73 -14.68 -38.88
C THR A 71 -2.22 -15.99 -39.48
N GLU A 72 -2.46 -17.14 -38.83
CA GLU A 72 -2.03 -18.45 -39.36
C GLU A 72 -2.42 -18.70 -40.83
N PRO A 73 -3.65 -18.40 -41.30
CA PRO A 73 -4.01 -18.57 -42.71
C PRO A 73 -3.31 -17.59 -43.66
N ALA A 74 -2.86 -16.44 -43.16
CA ALA A 74 -2.19 -15.40 -43.93
C ALA A 74 -0.65 -15.51 -43.88
N ALA A 75 -0.12 -16.49 -43.16
CA ALA A 75 1.32 -16.68 -42.98
C ALA A 75 2.02 -17.03 -44.30
N GLN A 76 3.20 -16.45 -44.53
CA GLN A 76 4.02 -16.76 -45.70
C GLN A 76 4.75 -18.09 -45.48
N GLY A 77 4.28 -19.19 -46.08
CA GLY A 77 4.79 -20.54 -45.81
C GLY A 77 6.27 -20.79 -46.12
N ASN A 78 6.95 -19.89 -46.84
CA ASN A 78 8.39 -19.96 -47.11
C ASN A 78 9.26 -19.30 -46.02
N LYS A 79 8.65 -18.62 -45.04
CA LYS A 79 9.36 -17.95 -43.94
C LYS A 79 9.06 -18.63 -42.60
N PRO A 80 10.08 -18.83 -41.73
CA PRO A 80 9.85 -19.32 -40.38
C PRO A 80 8.99 -18.33 -39.56
N GLY A 81 8.27 -18.86 -38.58
CA GLY A 81 7.33 -18.09 -37.76
C GLY A 81 7.74 -18.01 -36.29
N ILE A 82 7.43 -16.87 -35.67
CA ILE A 82 7.28 -16.73 -34.22
C ILE A 82 5.78 -16.79 -33.92
N TYR A 83 5.30 -17.95 -33.50
CA TYR A 83 3.89 -18.24 -33.24
C TYR A 83 3.51 -17.77 -31.83
N LEU A 84 2.57 -16.83 -31.74
CA LEU A 84 2.07 -16.29 -30.48
C LEU A 84 0.68 -16.84 -30.15
N GLY A 85 0.56 -17.45 -28.97
CA GLY A 85 -0.71 -17.91 -28.42
C GLY A 85 -1.23 -19.23 -29.00
N HIS A 86 -2.54 -19.43 -28.92
CA HIS A 86 -3.23 -20.71 -29.16
C HIS A 86 -3.36 -21.02 -30.66
N THR A 87 -2.21 -21.11 -31.33
CA THR A 87 -2.09 -21.43 -32.75
C THR A 87 -2.22 -22.93 -32.99
N LYS A 88 -2.76 -23.32 -34.16
CA LYS A 88 -2.82 -24.73 -34.61
C LYS A 88 -1.42 -25.33 -34.69
N VAL A 89 -0.42 -24.55 -35.12
CA VAL A 89 0.99 -24.97 -35.13
C VAL A 89 1.53 -25.22 -33.73
N ALA A 90 1.20 -24.39 -32.73
CA ALA A 90 1.62 -24.64 -31.35
C ALA A 90 1.04 -25.96 -30.81
N ALA A 91 -0.25 -26.20 -31.02
CA ALA A 91 -0.90 -27.45 -30.62
C ALA A 91 -0.29 -28.68 -31.32
N ALA A 92 -0.07 -28.59 -32.64
CA ALA A 92 0.57 -29.66 -33.41
C ALA A 92 2.04 -29.91 -33.00
N SER A 93 2.69 -28.89 -32.44
CA SER A 93 4.04 -28.98 -31.87
C SER A 93 4.03 -29.40 -30.38
N GLY A 94 2.93 -29.99 -29.92
CA GLY A 94 2.80 -30.62 -28.60
C GLY A 94 2.47 -29.67 -27.45
N VAL A 95 2.01 -28.44 -27.72
CA VAL A 95 1.56 -27.53 -26.65
C VAL A 95 0.13 -27.92 -26.24
N ASP A 96 -0.01 -28.43 -25.02
CA ASP A 96 -1.31 -28.85 -24.47
C ASP A 96 -1.95 -27.71 -23.66
N PHE A 97 -2.70 -26.85 -24.35
CA PHE A 97 -3.37 -25.69 -23.74
C PHE A 97 -4.40 -26.09 -22.67
N ALA A 98 -4.99 -27.28 -22.75
CA ALA A 98 -5.99 -27.75 -21.80
C ALA A 98 -5.39 -28.06 -20.42
N LYS A 99 -4.07 -28.32 -20.34
CA LYS A 99 -3.34 -28.56 -19.09
C LYS A 99 -2.73 -27.30 -18.48
N MET A 100 -2.84 -26.16 -19.15
CA MET A 100 -2.28 -24.91 -18.62
C MET A 100 -3.23 -24.32 -17.56
N GLU A 101 -2.68 -24.03 -16.38
CA GLU A 101 -3.43 -23.44 -15.27
C GLU A 101 -2.91 -22.05 -14.92
N GLY A 102 -3.80 -21.15 -14.50
CA GLY A 102 -3.43 -19.81 -14.03
C GLY A 102 -2.57 -19.05 -15.05
N TRP A 103 -1.41 -18.55 -14.63
CA TRP A 103 -0.48 -17.79 -15.46
C TRP A 103 0.68 -18.63 -16.00
N THR A 104 0.40 -19.88 -16.36
CA THR A 104 1.36 -20.77 -17.02
C THR A 104 1.60 -20.32 -18.46
N TYR A 105 2.86 -20.40 -18.90
CA TYR A 105 3.30 -20.09 -20.26
C TYR A 105 4.45 -20.99 -20.70
N THR A 106 4.72 -21.01 -22.00
CA THR A 106 5.75 -21.85 -22.62
C THR A 106 6.53 -21.11 -23.71
N PHE A 107 7.81 -21.46 -23.83
CA PHE A 107 8.63 -21.21 -25.02
C PHE A 107 9.04 -22.55 -25.61
N ARG A 108 8.82 -22.73 -26.91
CA ARG A 108 9.19 -23.96 -27.61
C ARG A 108 9.74 -23.70 -29.00
N VAL A 109 10.89 -24.27 -29.33
CA VAL A 109 11.39 -24.36 -30.70
C VAL A 109 10.82 -25.62 -31.36
N ALA A 110 10.21 -25.44 -32.53
CA ALA A 110 9.65 -26.51 -33.36
C ALA A 110 10.27 -26.42 -34.76
N GLY A 111 11.38 -27.13 -34.96
CA GLY A 111 12.20 -27.03 -36.16
C GLY A 111 12.78 -25.61 -36.31
N ARG A 112 12.32 -24.85 -37.31
CA ARG A 112 12.75 -23.46 -37.54
C ARG A 112 11.84 -22.42 -36.87
N ASN A 113 10.74 -22.86 -36.26
CA ASN A 113 9.73 -21.99 -35.68
C ASN A 113 9.96 -21.83 -34.18
N LEU A 114 9.60 -20.66 -33.66
CA LEU A 114 9.52 -20.42 -32.22
C LEU A 114 8.05 -20.26 -31.82
N ILE A 115 7.65 -20.92 -30.75
CA ILE A 115 6.33 -20.80 -30.14
C ILE A 115 6.49 -20.08 -28.81
N ILE A 116 5.69 -19.03 -28.61
CA ILE A 116 5.55 -18.28 -27.36
C ILE A 116 4.06 -18.24 -27.04
N ALA A 117 3.61 -19.03 -26.07
CA ALA A 117 2.19 -19.15 -25.79
C ALA A 117 1.93 -19.30 -24.29
N GLY A 118 0.73 -18.99 -23.83
CA GLY A 118 0.36 -19.26 -22.45
C GLY A 118 -1.13 -19.48 -22.28
N ASN A 119 -1.55 -19.62 -21.03
CA ASN A 119 -2.95 -19.84 -20.68
C ASN A 119 -3.81 -18.59 -20.94
N ASP A 120 -4.36 -18.47 -22.14
CA ASP A 120 -5.32 -17.42 -22.48
C ASP A 120 -6.73 -17.91 -22.20
N GLN A 121 -7.30 -17.48 -21.06
CA GLN A 121 -8.64 -17.89 -20.64
C GLN A 121 -9.52 -16.69 -20.27
N PRO A 122 -10.83 -16.72 -20.60
CA PRO A 122 -11.78 -15.73 -20.11
C PRO A 122 -11.76 -15.64 -18.58
N ASP A 123 -12.28 -14.54 -18.02
CA ASP A 123 -12.37 -14.42 -16.56
C ASP A 123 -13.29 -15.52 -16.00
N PRO A 124 -12.86 -16.31 -14.99
CA PRO A 124 -13.77 -17.18 -14.25
C PRO A 124 -14.91 -16.41 -13.54
N ILE A 125 -14.72 -15.12 -13.25
CA ILE A 125 -15.72 -14.26 -12.61
C ILE A 125 -16.38 -13.33 -13.64
N PRO A 126 -17.69 -13.48 -13.90
CA PRO A 126 -18.38 -12.66 -14.89
C PRO A 126 -18.43 -11.19 -14.46
N LEU A 127 -18.24 -10.28 -15.42
CA LEU A 127 -18.46 -8.85 -15.22
C LEU A 127 -19.96 -8.57 -15.08
N ASP A 128 -20.42 -8.25 -13.87
CA ASP A 128 -21.81 -7.84 -13.63
C ASP A 128 -21.85 -6.43 -13.02
N ARG A 129 -22.24 -5.44 -13.83
CA ARG A 129 -22.28 -4.02 -13.43
C ARG A 129 -23.37 -3.71 -12.40
N ARG A 130 -24.34 -4.60 -12.20
CA ARG A 130 -25.42 -4.42 -11.21
C ARG A 130 -24.97 -4.79 -9.81
N ARG A 131 -23.96 -5.66 -9.70
CA ARG A 131 -23.38 -6.07 -8.42
C ARG A 131 -22.09 -5.32 -8.19
N LYS A 132 -22.07 -4.45 -7.18
CA LYS A 132 -20.95 -3.53 -6.88
C LYS A 132 -19.58 -4.23 -6.82
N ARG A 133 -19.55 -5.47 -6.31
CA ARG A 133 -18.32 -6.25 -6.20
C ARG A 133 -17.86 -6.78 -7.55
N GLU A 134 -18.71 -7.48 -8.29
CA GLU A 134 -18.39 -8.06 -9.61
C GLU A 134 -18.12 -6.95 -10.65
N ALA A 135 -18.78 -5.79 -10.53
CA ALA A 135 -18.46 -4.60 -11.30
C ALA A 135 -17.01 -4.10 -11.06
N ARG A 136 -16.49 -4.30 -9.83
CA ARG A 136 -15.13 -3.92 -9.43
C ARG A 136 -14.10 -5.02 -9.73
N LEU A 137 -14.51 -6.28 -9.63
CA LEU A 137 -13.62 -7.43 -9.48
C LEU A 137 -13.65 -8.43 -10.65
N GLY A 138 -14.72 -8.47 -11.46
CA GLY A 138 -14.88 -9.38 -12.60
C GLY A 138 -14.48 -8.76 -13.95
N GLY A 139 -14.47 -9.59 -15.00
CA GLY A 139 -14.01 -9.24 -16.36
C GLY A 139 -12.48 -9.17 -16.55
N ILE A 140 -11.70 -9.82 -15.69
CA ILE A 140 -10.25 -9.94 -15.66
C ILE A 140 -9.79 -11.33 -16.18
N PRO A 141 -9.50 -11.48 -17.48
CA PRO A 141 -9.04 -12.75 -18.06
C PRO A 141 -7.60 -13.10 -17.65
N PHE A 142 -7.23 -14.37 -17.83
CA PHE A 142 -5.83 -14.79 -17.87
C PHE A 142 -5.24 -14.41 -19.23
N LEU A 143 -4.15 -13.66 -19.22
CA LEU A 143 -3.47 -13.14 -20.42
C LEU A 143 -2.11 -13.84 -20.58
N GLY A 144 -2.14 -15.18 -20.62
CA GLY A 144 -0.96 -16.03 -20.59
C GLY A 144 0.01 -15.79 -21.74
N THR A 145 -0.47 -15.51 -22.95
CA THR A 145 0.41 -15.23 -24.10
C THR A 145 1.10 -13.87 -23.97
N LEU A 146 0.41 -12.85 -23.45
CA LEU A 146 1.06 -11.57 -23.15
C LEU A 146 2.14 -11.75 -22.07
N LYS A 147 1.85 -12.54 -21.03
CA LYS A 147 2.85 -12.93 -20.03
C LYS A 147 4.05 -13.62 -20.66
N ALA A 148 3.81 -14.64 -21.49
CA ALA A 148 4.84 -15.36 -22.23
C ALA A 148 5.74 -14.40 -23.02
N THR A 149 5.14 -13.50 -23.81
CA THR A 149 5.88 -12.51 -24.59
C THR A 149 6.72 -11.58 -23.71
N THR A 150 6.19 -11.10 -22.58
CA THR A 150 6.96 -10.23 -21.67
C THR A 150 8.18 -10.95 -21.06
N GLU A 151 8.04 -12.22 -20.69
CA GLU A 151 9.15 -13.02 -20.15
C GLU A 151 10.16 -13.41 -21.24
N PHE A 152 9.70 -13.71 -22.46
CA PHE A 152 10.56 -13.94 -23.61
C PHE A 152 11.42 -12.70 -23.90
N LEU A 153 10.78 -11.53 -23.97
CA LEU A 153 11.47 -10.28 -24.22
C LEU A 153 12.44 -9.89 -23.09
N TYR A 154 12.09 -10.22 -21.84
CA TYR A 154 12.98 -10.06 -20.70
C TYR A 154 14.24 -10.94 -20.83
N ALA A 155 14.04 -12.22 -21.16
CA ALA A 155 15.11 -13.22 -21.22
C ALA A 155 16.02 -13.06 -22.44
N TYR A 156 15.46 -12.81 -23.63
CA TYR A 156 16.18 -12.92 -24.91
C TYR A 156 16.31 -11.62 -25.71
N ALA A 157 15.52 -10.58 -25.41
CA ALA A 157 15.47 -9.36 -26.23
C ALA A 157 15.78 -8.06 -25.46
N GLY A 158 16.37 -8.17 -24.26
CA GLY A 158 16.85 -7.00 -23.51
C GLY A 158 15.75 -6.03 -23.05
N VAL A 159 14.51 -6.49 -22.90
CA VAL A 159 13.39 -5.61 -22.48
C VAL A 159 13.22 -5.63 -20.96
N ARG A 160 12.99 -4.46 -20.35
CA ARG A 160 12.77 -4.29 -18.91
C ARG A 160 11.51 -3.46 -18.65
N PHE A 161 10.67 -3.90 -17.72
CA PHE A 161 9.41 -3.23 -17.39
C PHE A 161 9.57 -2.53 -16.04
N LEU A 162 9.96 -1.26 -16.06
CA LEU A 162 10.53 -0.54 -14.91
C LEU A 162 9.49 0.26 -14.12
N SER A 163 8.44 0.73 -14.80
CA SER A 163 7.31 1.43 -14.18
C SER A 163 6.05 1.29 -15.02
N PRO A 164 4.85 1.67 -14.52
CA PRO A 164 3.65 1.76 -15.34
C PRO A 164 3.77 2.80 -16.48
N GLY A 165 3.04 2.56 -17.56
CA GLY A 165 2.94 3.47 -18.71
C GLY A 165 4.06 3.32 -19.75
N GLU A 166 3.91 4.01 -20.88
CA GLU A 166 4.75 3.79 -22.08
C GLU A 166 6.25 4.02 -21.82
N HIS A 167 6.59 5.06 -21.06
CA HIS A 167 7.99 5.35 -20.73
C HIS A 167 8.58 4.38 -19.70
N GLY A 168 7.76 3.50 -19.11
CA GLY A 168 8.20 2.48 -18.18
C GLY A 168 8.90 1.29 -18.82
N ILE A 169 8.83 1.12 -20.15
CA ILE A 169 9.48 0.00 -20.86
C ILE A 169 10.88 0.42 -21.34
N GLY A 170 11.91 -0.22 -20.79
CA GLY A 170 13.31 -0.09 -21.20
C GLY A 170 13.65 -1.11 -22.28
N PHE A 171 14.24 -0.64 -23.37
CA PHE A 171 14.76 -1.48 -24.44
C PHE A 171 16.28 -1.34 -24.43
N LEU A 172 16.98 -2.37 -23.98
CA LEU A 172 18.43 -2.43 -24.00
C LEU A 172 18.89 -2.85 -25.42
N PRO A 173 19.93 -2.23 -26.00
CA PRO A 173 20.47 -2.63 -27.29
C PRO A 173 20.82 -4.12 -27.30
N THR A 174 20.14 -4.85 -28.17
CA THR A 174 20.24 -6.30 -28.35
C THR A 174 20.24 -6.58 -29.86
N PRO A 175 21.34 -6.23 -30.57
CA PRO A 175 21.38 -6.27 -32.04
C PRO A 175 21.36 -7.69 -32.61
N VAL A 176 21.52 -8.71 -31.77
CA VAL A 176 21.41 -10.13 -32.12
C VAL A 176 20.45 -10.77 -31.12
N ILE A 177 19.38 -11.37 -31.62
CA ILE A 177 18.35 -12.05 -30.83
C ILE A 177 18.31 -13.51 -31.30
N PHE A 178 18.59 -14.43 -30.38
CA PHE A 178 18.56 -15.87 -30.61
C PHE A 178 18.03 -16.59 -29.37
N VAL A 179 17.63 -17.84 -29.55
CA VAL A 179 17.25 -18.77 -28.47
C VAL A 179 17.99 -20.10 -28.65
N PRO A 180 18.10 -20.94 -27.62
CA PRO A 180 18.53 -22.33 -27.82
C PRO A 180 17.63 -23.04 -28.85
N ASP A 181 18.21 -23.82 -29.76
CA ASP A 181 17.43 -24.55 -30.79
C ASP A 181 16.68 -25.76 -30.23
N ASP A 182 16.99 -26.18 -29.01
CA ASP A 182 16.31 -27.20 -28.21
C ASP A 182 15.39 -26.60 -27.12
N LEU A 183 15.14 -25.28 -27.15
CA LEU A 183 14.33 -24.61 -26.15
C LEU A 183 12.94 -25.25 -26.06
N ASP A 184 12.65 -25.90 -24.93
CA ASP A 184 11.32 -26.40 -24.57
C ASP A 184 11.11 -26.18 -23.08
N THR A 185 10.45 -25.07 -22.73
CA THR A 185 10.21 -24.70 -21.34
C THR A 185 8.75 -24.40 -21.12
N THR A 186 8.21 -24.88 -20.01
CA THR A 186 6.89 -24.48 -19.51
C THR A 186 7.06 -24.01 -18.08
N THR A 187 6.72 -22.75 -17.83
CA THR A 187 6.94 -22.05 -16.56
C THR A 187 5.66 -21.37 -16.11
N ARG A 188 5.59 -21.00 -14.84
CA ARG A 188 4.54 -20.15 -14.28
C ARG A 188 5.16 -19.18 -13.28
N THR A 189 4.54 -18.03 -13.08
CA THR A 189 4.94 -17.11 -12.02
C THR A 189 4.86 -17.79 -10.65
N TYR A 190 5.86 -17.54 -9.81
CA TYR A 190 5.88 -18.04 -8.43
C TYR A 190 4.86 -17.32 -7.54
N GLY A 191 4.99 -16.00 -7.38
CA GLY A 191 4.10 -15.15 -6.59
C GLY A 191 2.87 -14.72 -7.37
N LYS A 192 1.71 -14.72 -6.72
CA LYS A 192 0.44 -14.24 -7.28
C LYS A 192 -0.08 -13.10 -6.45
N ASN A 193 -0.55 -12.05 -7.12
CA ASN A 193 -1.08 -10.90 -6.45
C ASN A 193 -2.59 -11.03 -6.24
N VAL A 194 -3.04 -10.84 -4.99
CA VAL A 194 -4.47 -10.86 -4.68
C VAL A 194 -5.16 -9.54 -5.10
N GLU A 195 -4.42 -8.41 -5.10
CA GLU A 195 -5.08 -7.10 -5.23
C GLU A 195 -4.28 -5.92 -5.82
N ILE A 196 -2.95 -5.86 -5.69
CA ILE A 196 -2.12 -4.71 -6.14
C ILE A 196 -2.39 -4.37 -7.60
N SER A 197 -2.55 -5.39 -8.45
CA SER A 197 -2.87 -5.25 -9.86
C SER A 197 -4.03 -6.14 -10.30
N ARG A 198 -5.24 -5.72 -9.94
CA ARG A 198 -6.43 -5.94 -10.79
C ARG A 198 -6.40 -5.05 -12.04
N SER A 199 -5.23 -5.02 -12.70
CA SER A 199 -4.95 -4.25 -13.90
C SER A 199 -4.60 -5.22 -15.02
N LYS A 200 -4.95 -4.84 -16.25
CA LYS A 200 -4.48 -5.50 -17.48
C LYS A 200 -3.21 -4.82 -18.03
N ASP A 201 -2.57 -3.97 -17.23
CA ASP A 201 -1.38 -3.23 -17.61
C ASP A 201 -0.17 -4.16 -17.77
N ILE A 202 0.58 -3.95 -18.85
CA ILE A 202 1.76 -4.73 -19.22
C ILE A 202 2.80 -4.71 -18.10
N TYR A 203 2.99 -3.57 -17.42
CA TYR A 203 3.94 -3.47 -16.30
C TYR A 203 3.66 -4.50 -15.20
N ALA A 204 2.39 -4.71 -14.87
CA ALA A 204 2.02 -5.65 -13.82
C ALA A 204 2.22 -7.10 -14.26
N ILE A 205 1.76 -7.45 -15.47
CA ILE A 205 1.89 -8.80 -16.03
C ILE A 205 3.37 -9.17 -16.17
N ALA A 206 4.19 -8.25 -16.70
CA ALA A 206 5.60 -8.50 -16.93
C ALA A 206 6.45 -8.67 -15.66
N ASN A 207 5.95 -8.21 -14.51
CA ASN A 207 6.72 -8.24 -13.26
C ASN A 207 6.16 -9.22 -12.21
N GLY A 208 5.19 -10.07 -12.53
CA GLY A 208 4.68 -11.04 -11.56
C GLY A 208 3.62 -10.45 -10.61
N LEU A 209 2.95 -9.36 -11.02
CA LEU A 209 1.83 -8.75 -10.29
C LEU A 209 0.48 -9.10 -10.89
N GLU A 210 0.43 -9.98 -11.87
CA GLU A 210 -0.81 -10.34 -12.54
C GLU A 210 -1.96 -10.71 -11.57
N PRO A 211 -3.21 -10.41 -11.97
CA PRO A 211 -4.37 -10.61 -11.10
C PRO A 211 -4.65 -12.08 -10.79
N SER A 212 -5.27 -12.31 -9.63
CA SER A 212 -5.81 -13.60 -9.21
C SER A 212 -7.35 -13.57 -9.22
N PRO A 213 -8.01 -13.73 -10.38
CA PRO A 213 -9.46 -13.52 -10.52
C PRO A 213 -10.31 -14.47 -9.66
N GLY A 214 -9.88 -15.71 -9.46
CA GLY A 214 -10.56 -16.73 -8.63
C GLY A 214 -10.49 -16.50 -7.11
N ILE A 215 -9.89 -15.39 -6.65
CA ILE A 215 -9.79 -15.05 -5.23
C ILE A 215 -10.67 -13.84 -4.92
N VAL A 216 -11.56 -13.97 -3.93
CA VAL A 216 -12.25 -12.82 -3.34
C VAL A 216 -11.52 -12.39 -2.06
N SER A 217 -11.17 -11.12 -2.00
CA SER A 217 -10.58 -10.46 -0.82
C SER A 217 -11.31 -9.16 -0.52
N ASN A 218 -11.46 -8.88 0.77
CA ASN A 218 -12.03 -7.68 1.37
C ASN A 218 -11.04 -7.09 2.38
N TYR A 219 -9.75 -7.03 2.00
CA TYR A 219 -8.68 -6.44 2.83
C TYR A 219 -8.54 -7.10 4.20
N GLY A 220 -8.72 -8.42 4.28
CA GLY A 220 -8.61 -9.20 5.51
C GLY A 220 -9.89 -9.22 6.35
N HIS A 221 -10.96 -8.53 5.92
CA HIS A 221 -12.16 -8.28 6.72
C HIS A 221 -13.43 -8.68 5.97
N TYR A 222 -13.94 -9.90 6.20
CA TYR A 222 -15.06 -10.45 5.41
C TYR A 222 -16.44 -10.17 6.02
N HIS A 223 -16.56 -10.20 7.34
CA HIS A 223 -17.87 -10.26 8.01
C HIS A 223 -18.78 -9.04 7.73
N HIS A 224 -18.22 -7.84 7.58
CA HIS A 224 -19.00 -6.62 7.28
C HIS A 224 -19.68 -6.64 5.90
N THR A 225 -19.24 -7.50 5.00
CA THR A 225 -19.89 -7.69 3.69
C THR A 225 -21.16 -8.53 3.79
N VAL A 226 -21.35 -9.21 4.91
CA VAL A 226 -22.50 -10.07 5.22
C VAL A 226 -23.51 -9.32 6.07
N ILE A 227 -23.05 -8.71 7.16
CA ILE A 227 -23.89 -7.99 8.13
C ILE A 227 -23.35 -6.57 8.27
N SER A 228 -24.19 -5.58 7.99
CA SER A 228 -23.86 -4.16 8.12
C SER A 228 -24.94 -3.40 8.90
N ALA A 229 -24.54 -2.29 9.51
CA ALA A 229 -25.44 -1.36 10.21
C ALA A 229 -26.62 -0.93 9.32
N GLU A 230 -26.33 -0.66 8.04
CA GLU A 230 -27.31 -0.21 7.05
C GLU A 230 -28.40 -1.25 6.76
N THR A 231 -28.03 -2.53 6.73
CA THR A 231 -28.95 -3.60 6.30
C THR A 231 -29.64 -4.32 7.45
N HIS A 232 -28.98 -4.40 8.62
CA HIS A 232 -29.45 -5.22 9.75
C HIS A 232 -29.56 -4.44 11.06
N GLY A 233 -29.02 -3.22 11.16
CA GLY A 233 -28.92 -2.49 12.42
C GLY A 233 -30.26 -2.18 13.08
N GLN A 234 -31.33 -2.00 12.30
CA GLN A 234 -32.67 -1.73 12.81
C GLN A 234 -33.49 -3.00 13.05
N THR A 235 -33.42 -3.97 12.14
CA THR A 235 -34.28 -5.17 12.16
C THR A 235 -33.70 -6.30 13.00
N ASN A 236 -32.37 -6.36 13.13
CA ASN A 236 -31.66 -7.44 13.80
C ASN A 236 -30.50 -6.90 14.68
N PRO A 237 -30.80 -6.02 15.65
CA PRO A 237 -29.78 -5.49 16.55
C PRO A 237 -29.04 -6.59 17.33
N GLU A 238 -29.67 -7.75 17.56
CA GLU A 238 -29.08 -8.93 18.20
C GLU A 238 -27.91 -9.56 17.43
N TYR A 239 -27.71 -9.21 16.16
CA TYR A 239 -26.54 -9.64 15.38
C TYR A 239 -25.26 -8.91 15.79
N PHE A 240 -25.39 -7.73 16.41
CA PHE A 240 -24.28 -6.86 16.75
C PHE A 240 -23.79 -7.10 18.17
N ALA A 241 -22.52 -6.76 18.39
CA ALA A 241 -21.89 -6.87 19.70
C ALA A 241 -22.66 -6.09 20.77
N LEU A 242 -22.86 -6.70 21.94
CA LEU A 242 -23.32 -6.01 23.14
C LEU A 242 -22.14 -5.23 23.73
N ARG A 243 -22.34 -3.95 24.03
CA ARG A 243 -21.36 -3.06 24.65
C ARG A 243 -22.07 -2.07 25.55
N GLY A 244 -21.58 -1.85 26.77
CA GLY A 244 -22.19 -0.89 27.70
C GLY A 244 -23.70 -1.07 27.87
N GLY A 245 -24.16 -2.33 27.92
CA GLY A 245 -25.58 -2.68 28.06
C GLY A 245 -26.46 -2.56 26.81
N HIS A 246 -25.94 -2.12 25.66
CA HIS A 246 -26.71 -1.95 24.42
C HIS A 246 -26.04 -2.61 23.20
N ARG A 247 -26.83 -2.90 22.16
CA ARG A 247 -26.32 -3.47 20.91
C ARG A 247 -25.68 -2.38 20.07
N ASP A 248 -24.37 -2.48 19.85
CA ASP A 248 -23.59 -1.50 19.10
C ASP A 248 -23.74 -1.73 17.59
N THR A 249 -24.90 -1.32 17.05
CA THR A 249 -25.23 -1.47 15.63
C THR A 249 -24.41 -0.55 14.73
N ARG A 250 -23.71 0.44 15.31
CA ARG A 250 -22.82 1.38 14.59
C ARG A 250 -21.37 0.90 14.55
N GLY A 251 -20.92 0.18 15.57
CA GLY A 251 -19.55 -0.30 15.74
C GLY A 251 -19.12 -1.40 14.77
N ARG A 252 -20.03 -1.93 13.94
CA ARG A 252 -19.77 -2.98 12.93
C ARG A 252 -19.26 -4.31 13.50
N HIS A 253 -19.18 -4.50 14.82
CA HIS A 253 -18.75 -5.77 15.43
C HIS A 253 -19.95 -6.67 15.72
N LEU A 254 -19.74 -7.99 15.66
CA LEU A 254 -20.80 -8.98 15.63
C LEU A 254 -20.84 -9.81 16.92
N CYS A 255 -22.03 -10.31 17.25
CA CYS A 255 -22.24 -11.25 18.35
C CYS A 255 -22.08 -12.69 17.86
N PHE A 256 -20.87 -13.25 17.96
CA PHE A 256 -20.60 -14.60 17.43
C PHE A 256 -21.28 -15.75 18.17
N SER A 257 -21.83 -15.54 19.37
CA SER A 257 -22.69 -16.54 20.03
C SER A 257 -24.04 -16.73 19.31
N ASN A 258 -24.49 -15.76 18.53
CA ASN A 258 -25.71 -15.86 17.73
C ASN A 258 -25.48 -16.81 16.53
N ALA A 259 -26.20 -17.94 16.51
CA ALA A 259 -26.04 -18.95 15.46
C ALA A 259 -26.40 -18.42 14.06
N THR A 260 -27.44 -17.58 13.96
CA THR A 260 -27.86 -16.97 12.70
C THR A 260 -26.75 -16.11 12.08
N VAL A 261 -25.97 -15.40 12.90
CA VAL A 261 -24.81 -14.64 12.42
C VAL A 261 -23.78 -15.57 11.75
N ARG A 262 -23.45 -16.70 12.39
CA ARG A 262 -22.50 -17.68 11.85
C ARG A 262 -23.02 -18.31 10.55
N ASP A 263 -24.32 -18.63 10.49
CA ASP A 263 -24.94 -19.21 9.31
C ASP A 263 -25.07 -18.22 8.14
N LEU A 264 -25.31 -16.93 8.40
CA LEU A 264 -25.30 -15.90 7.37
C LEU A 264 -23.91 -15.74 6.75
N ILE A 265 -22.85 -15.78 7.57
CA ILE A 265 -21.47 -15.76 7.09
C ILE A 265 -21.22 -16.97 6.18
N TYR A 266 -21.60 -18.17 6.62
CA TYR A 266 -21.44 -19.38 5.82
C TYR A 266 -22.24 -19.35 4.51
N LYS A 267 -23.49 -18.87 4.56
CA LYS A 267 -24.33 -18.70 3.37
C LYS A 267 -23.66 -17.79 2.34
N LYS A 268 -23.09 -16.66 2.76
CA LYS A 268 -22.37 -15.75 1.86
C LYS A 268 -21.15 -16.44 1.21
N ILE A 269 -20.42 -17.26 1.96
CA ILE A 269 -19.29 -18.03 1.44
C ILE A 269 -19.76 -18.97 0.32
N LEU A 270 -20.87 -19.69 0.52
CA LEU A 270 -21.44 -20.55 -0.51
C LEU A 270 -21.87 -19.77 -1.76
N GLU A 271 -22.54 -18.62 -1.59
CA GLU A 271 -22.91 -17.74 -2.72
C GLU A 271 -21.69 -17.24 -3.51
N ASP A 272 -20.58 -16.94 -2.82
CA ASP A 272 -19.35 -16.50 -3.47
C ASP A 272 -18.69 -17.67 -4.22
N CYS A 273 -18.66 -18.86 -3.64
CA CYS A 273 -18.23 -20.06 -4.36
C CYS A 273 -19.08 -20.34 -5.60
N ASP A 274 -20.40 -20.22 -5.49
CA ASP A 274 -21.36 -20.46 -6.58
C ASP A 274 -21.31 -19.35 -7.66
N THR A 275 -20.79 -18.16 -7.31
CA THR A 275 -20.46 -17.11 -8.29
C THR A 275 -19.24 -17.46 -9.14
N GLY A 276 -18.39 -18.39 -8.68
CA GLY A 276 -17.20 -18.86 -9.39
C GLY A 276 -15.87 -18.68 -8.65
N TYR A 277 -15.86 -18.04 -7.48
CA TYR A 277 -14.62 -17.87 -6.71
C TYR A 277 -14.12 -19.22 -6.16
N ASP A 278 -12.80 -19.44 -6.20
CA ASP A 278 -12.13 -20.67 -5.72
C ASP A 278 -11.59 -20.53 -4.31
N THR A 279 -11.22 -19.30 -3.92
CA THR A 279 -10.70 -19.00 -2.59
C THR A 279 -11.41 -17.78 -2.01
N ILE A 280 -11.97 -17.93 -0.82
CA ILE A 280 -12.67 -16.88 -0.10
C ILE A 280 -11.82 -16.41 1.08
N GLU A 281 -11.47 -15.13 1.11
CA GLU A 281 -10.84 -14.54 2.29
C GLU A 281 -11.84 -14.47 3.45
N LEU A 282 -11.42 -14.92 4.64
CA LEU A 282 -12.26 -14.96 5.83
C LEU A 282 -11.52 -14.32 7.01
N GLY A 283 -12.11 -13.25 7.55
CA GLY A 283 -11.57 -12.55 8.72
C GLY A 283 -12.62 -11.68 9.38
N GLN A 284 -12.42 -11.44 10.68
CA GLN A 284 -13.21 -10.53 11.49
C GLN A 284 -13.08 -9.08 11.00
N ASN A 285 -14.01 -8.23 11.43
CA ASN A 285 -14.01 -6.81 11.04
C ASN A 285 -12.82 -6.06 11.65
N ASP A 286 -12.30 -5.08 10.90
CA ASP A 286 -11.15 -4.27 11.31
C ASP A 286 -11.41 -3.55 12.65
N GLY A 287 -10.35 -3.42 13.45
CA GLY A 287 -10.42 -2.85 14.79
C GLY A 287 -11.28 -3.69 15.75
N PHE A 288 -11.27 -5.02 15.59
CA PHE A 288 -12.09 -5.98 16.35
C PHE A 288 -12.32 -5.57 17.81
N VAL A 289 -13.60 -5.50 18.19
CA VAL A 289 -14.04 -5.35 19.59
C VAL A 289 -14.95 -6.54 19.94
N PRO A 290 -14.67 -7.26 21.04
CA PRO A 290 -15.48 -8.40 21.44
C PRO A 290 -16.86 -8.00 21.96
N CYS A 291 -17.82 -8.91 21.83
CA CYS A 291 -19.17 -8.77 22.39
C CYS A 291 -19.17 -9.11 23.88
N SER A 292 -19.75 -8.25 24.71
CA SER A 292 -19.76 -8.40 26.18
C SER A 292 -20.95 -9.19 26.73
N CYS A 293 -21.64 -10.01 25.92
CA CYS A 293 -22.74 -10.85 26.44
C CYS A 293 -22.22 -12.17 27.03
N ASP A 294 -22.93 -12.71 28.02
CA ASP A 294 -22.57 -13.95 28.73
C ASP A 294 -22.36 -15.13 27.78
N ALA A 295 -23.22 -15.24 26.76
CA ALA A 295 -23.11 -16.30 25.76
C ALA A 295 -21.83 -16.19 24.90
N CYS A 296 -21.31 -14.98 24.67
CA CYS A 296 -20.01 -14.79 24.02
C CYS A 296 -18.85 -15.01 25.01
N HIS A 297 -19.06 -14.73 26.29
CA HIS A 297 -18.06 -14.95 27.33
C HIS A 297 -17.68 -16.44 27.42
N GLY A 298 -18.65 -17.35 27.51
CA GLY A 298 -18.41 -18.81 27.56
C GLY A 298 -18.43 -19.54 26.21
N LEU A 299 -18.40 -18.84 25.07
CA LEU A 299 -18.55 -19.47 23.76
C LEU A 299 -17.44 -20.51 23.51
N TYR A 300 -17.84 -21.72 23.08
CA TYR A 300 -16.98 -22.89 22.89
C TYR A 300 -16.25 -23.40 24.15
N GLY A 301 -16.70 -22.99 25.35
CA GLY A 301 -16.02 -23.34 26.59
C GLY A 301 -14.68 -22.63 26.79
N VAL A 302 -14.42 -21.57 26.02
CA VAL A 302 -13.21 -20.74 26.13
C VAL A 302 -13.56 -19.46 26.86
N GLU A 303 -13.02 -19.24 28.06
CA GLU A 303 -13.32 -18.06 28.87
C GLU A 303 -12.20 -17.01 28.78
N PRO A 304 -12.51 -15.74 28.49
CA PRO A 304 -11.53 -14.67 28.47
C PRO A 304 -11.18 -14.24 29.90
N THR A 305 -9.94 -13.82 30.08
CA THR A 305 -9.41 -13.27 31.34
C THR A 305 -9.64 -11.77 31.46
N HIS A 306 -9.85 -11.07 30.34
CA HIS A 306 -10.10 -9.63 30.30
C HIS A 306 -11.49 -9.31 29.77
N SER A 307 -12.15 -8.33 30.39
CA SER A 307 -13.45 -7.86 29.93
C SER A 307 -13.30 -7.04 28.63
N PRO A 308 -14.27 -7.11 27.70
CA PRO A 308 -14.36 -6.19 26.56
C PRO A 308 -14.33 -4.70 26.91
N THR A 309 -14.59 -4.34 28.17
CA THR A 309 -14.57 -2.95 28.67
C THR A 309 -13.19 -2.45 29.11
N ASP A 310 -12.17 -3.32 29.18
CA ASP A 310 -10.91 -3.02 29.83
C ASP A 310 -9.88 -2.39 28.87
N LEU A 311 -10.15 -1.16 28.39
CA LEU A 311 -9.18 -0.27 27.70
C LEU A 311 -8.19 -0.97 26.73
N ARG A 312 -8.71 -1.78 25.78
CA ARG A 312 -7.97 -2.59 24.77
C ARG A 312 -7.10 -3.76 25.30
N SER A 313 -7.08 -4.05 26.60
CA SER A 313 -6.35 -5.21 27.15
C SER A 313 -6.81 -6.55 26.54
N TYR A 314 -8.09 -6.66 26.16
CA TYR A 314 -8.63 -7.82 25.44
C TYR A 314 -7.89 -8.17 24.13
N LEU A 315 -7.12 -7.24 23.55
CA LEU A 315 -6.30 -7.51 22.37
C LEU A 315 -5.15 -8.48 22.65
N GLN A 316 -4.77 -8.64 23.92
CA GLN A 316 -3.74 -9.57 24.39
C GLN A 316 -4.32 -10.87 24.94
N ASP A 317 -5.64 -10.99 25.00
CA ASP A 317 -6.32 -12.16 25.52
C ASP A 317 -6.61 -13.16 24.40
N SER A 318 -5.85 -14.25 24.37
CA SER A 318 -5.91 -15.27 23.30
C SER A 318 -7.28 -15.93 23.19
N ALA A 319 -8.08 -15.95 24.26
CA ALA A 319 -9.43 -16.51 24.28
C ALA A 319 -10.34 -15.93 23.19
N TRP A 320 -10.20 -14.64 22.86
CA TRP A 320 -10.99 -14.02 21.79
C TRP A 320 -10.56 -14.48 20.39
N GLY A 321 -9.26 -14.62 20.17
CA GLY A 321 -8.71 -15.22 18.94
C GLY A 321 -9.14 -16.66 18.78
N GLU A 322 -9.07 -17.43 19.86
CA GLU A 322 -9.39 -18.85 19.90
C GLU A 322 -10.84 -19.13 19.48
N LYS A 323 -11.80 -18.35 19.98
CA LYS A 323 -13.21 -18.46 19.56
C LYS A 323 -13.40 -18.23 18.06
N ILE A 324 -12.65 -17.30 17.48
CA ILE A 324 -12.69 -17.02 16.05
C ILE A 324 -12.06 -18.18 15.28
N TRP A 325 -10.94 -18.74 15.78
CA TRP A 325 -10.30 -19.90 15.16
C TRP A 325 -11.19 -21.13 15.11
N ILE A 326 -11.85 -21.47 16.23
CA ILE A 326 -12.82 -22.58 16.30
C ILE A 326 -13.94 -22.35 15.28
N MET A 327 -14.55 -21.16 15.28
CA MET A 327 -15.62 -20.81 14.34
C MET A 327 -15.18 -20.93 12.88
N HIS A 328 -14.02 -20.37 12.53
CA HIS A 328 -13.50 -20.41 11.16
C HIS A 328 -13.15 -21.84 10.73
N ARG A 329 -12.61 -22.66 11.63
CA ARG A 329 -12.33 -24.09 11.38
C ARG A 329 -13.61 -24.88 11.13
N ASP A 330 -14.66 -24.65 11.91
CA ASP A 330 -15.97 -25.29 11.70
C ASP A 330 -16.56 -24.92 10.33
N ILE A 331 -16.46 -23.64 9.95
CA ILE A 331 -16.84 -23.16 8.62
C ILE A 331 -16.02 -23.86 7.52
N ALA A 332 -14.71 -24.05 7.70
CA ALA A 332 -13.85 -24.73 6.73
C ALA A 332 -14.23 -26.20 6.53
N LEU A 333 -14.53 -26.92 7.62
CA LEU A 333 -14.98 -28.31 7.58
C LEU A 333 -16.33 -28.45 6.86
N ARG A 334 -17.27 -27.53 7.13
CA ARG A 334 -18.55 -27.47 6.41
C ARG A 334 -18.31 -27.21 4.91
N LEU A 335 -17.47 -26.23 4.57
CA LEU A 335 -17.17 -25.90 3.17
C LEU A 335 -16.54 -27.09 2.43
N LYS A 336 -15.60 -27.79 3.06
CA LYS A 336 -14.94 -28.96 2.45
C LYS A 336 -15.94 -30.04 2.04
N ARG A 337 -16.99 -30.23 2.84
CA ARG A 337 -18.08 -31.17 2.54
C ARG A 337 -19.02 -30.63 1.46
N ASP A 338 -19.47 -29.38 1.60
CA ASP A 338 -20.55 -28.83 0.78
C ASP A 338 -20.08 -28.34 -0.60
N ARG A 339 -18.80 -27.95 -0.73
CA ARG A 339 -18.14 -27.49 -1.98
C ARG A 339 -16.70 -28.00 -2.07
N PRO A 340 -16.48 -29.30 -2.37
CA PRO A 340 -15.14 -29.86 -2.53
C PRO A 340 -14.29 -29.06 -3.52
N GLY A 341 -13.02 -28.83 -3.18
CA GLY A 341 -12.06 -28.06 -3.99
C GLY A 341 -12.04 -26.55 -3.73
N LYS A 342 -13.06 -25.99 -3.06
CA LYS A 342 -13.08 -24.57 -2.65
C LYS A 342 -12.30 -24.37 -1.35
N LYS A 343 -11.64 -23.21 -1.24
CA LYS A 343 -10.71 -22.90 -0.14
C LYS A 343 -11.11 -21.66 0.65
N LEU A 344 -10.66 -21.60 1.89
CA LEU A 344 -10.67 -20.41 2.72
C LEU A 344 -9.25 -19.89 2.92
N MET A 345 -9.09 -18.58 2.82
CA MET A 345 -7.88 -17.88 3.20
C MET A 345 -8.18 -17.08 4.47
N MET A 346 -7.79 -17.61 5.63
CA MET A 346 -8.15 -17.03 6.93
C MET A 346 -7.12 -16.00 7.39
N THR A 347 -7.57 -14.81 7.78
CA THR A 347 -6.68 -13.72 8.20
C THR A 347 -6.21 -13.87 9.65
N ALA A 348 -4.90 -13.98 9.86
CA ALA A 348 -4.28 -13.92 11.17
C ALA A 348 -3.92 -12.46 11.52
N TYR A 349 -4.83 -11.76 12.20
CA TYR A 349 -4.76 -10.32 12.46
C TYR A 349 -5.38 -9.94 13.81
N SER A 350 -4.83 -8.93 14.48
CA SER A 350 -5.36 -8.47 15.78
C SER A 350 -5.42 -9.64 16.78
N VAL A 351 -6.60 -9.94 17.35
CA VAL A 351 -6.79 -11.05 18.31
C VAL A 351 -6.49 -12.43 17.71
N THR A 352 -6.55 -12.60 16.38
CA THR A 352 -6.18 -13.85 15.69
C THR A 352 -4.73 -13.82 15.19
N ARG A 353 -3.87 -12.94 15.70
CA ARG A 353 -2.46 -12.91 15.27
C ARG A 353 -1.73 -14.21 15.62
N HIS A 354 -2.00 -14.74 16.81
CA HIS A 354 -1.39 -15.96 17.32
C HIS A 354 -2.16 -17.20 16.84
N PRO A 355 -1.46 -18.35 16.68
CA PRO A 355 -2.08 -19.61 16.29
C PRO A 355 -3.12 -20.08 17.33
N PRO A 356 -4.03 -20.99 16.94
CA PRO A 356 -4.99 -21.59 17.85
C PRO A 356 -4.30 -22.44 18.94
N GLU A 357 -4.92 -22.48 20.13
CA GLU A 357 -4.46 -23.24 21.29
C GLU A 357 -5.25 -24.56 21.48
N THR A 358 -6.52 -24.63 21.05
CA THR A 358 -7.38 -25.81 21.30
C THR A 358 -7.28 -26.89 20.22
N PHE A 359 -6.62 -26.61 19.10
CA PHE A 359 -6.38 -27.57 18.05
C PHE A 359 -5.05 -27.32 17.33
N SER A 360 -4.43 -28.39 16.83
CA SER A 360 -3.10 -28.36 16.22
C SER A 360 -3.10 -28.57 14.70
N ALA A 361 -4.27 -28.61 14.05
CA ALA A 361 -4.36 -28.80 12.60
C ALA A 361 -5.61 -28.15 11.97
N PHE A 362 -5.40 -27.47 10.85
CA PHE A 362 -6.44 -26.99 9.95
C PHE A 362 -6.74 -28.03 8.84
N PRO A 363 -7.96 -28.05 8.28
CA PRO A 363 -8.23 -28.86 7.10
C PRO A 363 -7.48 -28.34 5.85
N ASP A 364 -7.18 -29.24 4.91
CA ASP A 364 -6.41 -28.97 3.68
C ASP A 364 -6.98 -27.91 2.73
N ASN A 365 -8.23 -27.49 2.94
CA ASN A 365 -8.87 -26.40 2.22
C ASN A 365 -8.65 -25.02 2.87
N VAL A 366 -7.74 -24.91 3.84
CA VAL A 366 -7.44 -23.66 4.55
C VAL A 366 -6.02 -23.19 4.27
N LEU A 367 -5.89 -21.91 3.92
CA LEU A 367 -4.64 -21.17 3.98
C LEU A 367 -4.72 -20.15 5.11
N ILE A 368 -3.60 -19.88 5.77
CA ILE A 368 -3.51 -18.79 6.76
C ILE A 368 -2.82 -17.58 6.12
N GLN A 369 -3.51 -16.44 6.11
CA GLN A 369 -2.95 -15.16 5.70
C GLN A 369 -2.27 -14.48 6.88
N ILE A 370 -0.93 -14.54 6.91
CA ILE A 370 -0.13 -13.90 7.96
C ILE A 370 -0.06 -12.39 7.69
N THR A 371 -0.56 -11.60 8.64
CA THR A 371 -0.33 -10.15 8.64
C THR A 371 1.05 -9.86 9.23
N HIS A 372 1.83 -9.00 8.57
CA HIS A 372 3.24 -8.75 8.93
C HIS A 372 4.11 -10.03 8.91
N PRO A 373 4.35 -10.62 7.72
CA PRO A 373 5.15 -11.84 7.60
C PRO A 373 6.64 -11.53 7.87
N THR A 374 7.08 -11.80 9.10
CA THR A 374 8.49 -11.84 9.51
C THR A 374 8.88 -13.28 9.79
N ARG A 375 10.17 -13.55 9.99
CA ARG A 375 10.63 -14.89 10.37
C ARG A 375 10.00 -15.32 11.69
N GLU A 376 9.88 -14.40 12.65
CA GLU A 376 9.30 -14.64 13.97
C GLU A 376 7.81 -14.93 13.87
N SER A 377 7.06 -14.13 13.10
CA SER A 377 5.61 -14.34 13.01
C SER A 377 5.25 -15.65 12.31
N LEU A 378 6.02 -16.10 11.32
CA LEU A 378 5.82 -17.42 10.70
C LEU A 378 6.28 -18.57 11.63
N LYS A 379 7.34 -18.36 12.41
CA LYS A 379 7.84 -19.35 13.37
C LYS A 379 6.80 -19.69 14.45
N GLU A 380 6.00 -18.72 14.90
CA GLU A 380 4.91 -18.97 15.86
C GLU A 380 3.93 -20.06 15.37
N TRP A 381 3.77 -20.20 14.04
CA TRP A 381 2.84 -21.14 13.42
C TRP A 381 3.41 -22.54 13.19
N GLU A 382 4.69 -22.80 13.51
CA GLU A 382 5.31 -24.13 13.34
C GLU A 382 4.65 -25.22 14.20
N SER A 383 3.95 -24.83 15.27
CA SER A 383 3.23 -25.74 16.18
C SER A 383 1.88 -26.22 15.65
N VAL A 384 1.38 -25.65 14.55
CA VAL A 384 0.07 -25.95 13.98
C VAL A 384 0.22 -26.40 12.53
N ASP A 385 -0.36 -27.55 12.18
CA ASP A 385 -0.38 -28.04 10.81
C ASP A 385 -1.35 -27.20 9.96
N VAL A 386 -0.82 -26.60 8.89
CA VAL A 386 -1.56 -25.82 7.90
C VAL A 386 -1.31 -26.43 6.51
N PRO A 387 -2.01 -27.51 6.13
CA PRO A 387 -1.69 -28.24 4.89
C PRO A 387 -1.89 -27.41 3.62
N GLY A 388 -2.82 -26.44 3.63
CA GLY A 388 -3.02 -25.51 2.52
C GLY A 388 -1.94 -24.42 2.43
N GLY A 389 -1.07 -24.31 3.42
CA GLY A 389 0.05 -23.36 3.49
C GLY A 389 -0.35 -21.94 3.87
N PHE A 390 0.54 -20.99 3.57
CA PHE A 390 0.42 -19.61 3.99
C PHE A 390 0.25 -18.64 2.82
N SER A 391 -0.49 -17.57 3.08
CA SER A 391 -0.49 -16.34 2.28
C SER A 391 0.02 -15.17 3.14
N ALA A 392 0.33 -14.04 2.51
CA ALA A 392 0.86 -12.87 3.19
C ALA A 392 0.01 -11.63 2.97
N TYR A 393 -0.22 -10.90 4.06
CA TYR A 393 -0.68 -9.52 4.01
C TYR A 393 0.46 -8.60 4.46
N THR A 394 1.07 -7.92 3.49
CA THR A 394 2.22 -7.03 3.69
C THR A 394 1.80 -5.58 3.85
N TYR A 395 2.58 -4.81 4.60
CA TYR A 395 2.43 -3.37 4.75
C TYR A 395 3.64 -2.67 4.13
N THR A 396 4.07 -3.12 2.96
CA THR A 396 5.35 -2.72 2.36
C THR A 396 5.28 -1.28 1.84
N TRP A 397 4.19 -0.93 1.14
CA TRP A 397 3.97 0.40 0.57
C TRP A 397 2.58 0.94 0.90
N GLY A 398 2.51 2.16 1.44
CA GLY A 398 1.23 2.80 1.73
C GLY A 398 1.36 4.18 2.40
N THR A 399 0.33 5.01 2.27
CA THR A 399 0.35 6.39 2.81
C THR A 399 0.12 6.45 4.32
N PHE A 400 -0.13 5.30 4.92
CA PHE A 400 -0.28 5.16 6.37
C PHE A 400 1.06 5.19 7.09
N HIS A 401 2.19 5.04 6.36
CA HIS A 401 3.59 5.17 6.82
C HIS A 401 3.92 6.61 7.29
N VAL A 402 4.89 6.75 8.20
CA VAL A 402 5.23 8.04 8.84
C VAL A 402 5.76 9.04 7.83
N THR A 403 6.40 8.52 6.77
CA THR A 403 6.94 9.29 5.65
C THR A 403 5.98 9.44 4.47
N GLY A 404 4.73 8.99 4.59
CA GLY A 404 3.66 9.29 3.64
C GLY A 404 3.94 8.83 2.20
N PHE A 405 3.94 9.78 1.25
CA PHE A 405 4.19 9.58 -0.19
C PHE A 405 5.67 9.67 -0.59
N THR A 406 6.59 9.64 0.38
CA THR A 406 8.04 9.63 0.11
C THR A 406 8.59 8.21 0.27
N PRO A 407 9.86 7.94 -0.07
CA PRO A 407 10.42 6.59 0.03
C PRO A 407 10.22 5.97 1.42
N ILE A 408 9.98 4.66 1.45
CA ILE A 408 9.61 3.95 2.70
C ILE A 408 10.60 2.84 3.02
N ARG A 409 10.99 2.05 2.02
CA ARG A 409 11.70 0.79 2.29
C ARG A 409 13.15 0.85 1.87
N ALA A 410 14.02 0.37 2.74
CA ALA A 410 15.40 0.07 2.39
C ALA A 410 15.49 -1.24 1.59
N GLY A 411 16.62 -1.44 0.90
CA GLY A 411 16.84 -2.67 0.12
C GLY A 411 16.93 -3.92 1.01
N THR A 412 17.48 -3.79 2.22
CA THR A 412 17.58 -4.86 3.23
C THR A 412 16.21 -5.40 3.64
N TYR A 413 15.25 -4.51 3.93
CA TYR A 413 13.87 -4.89 4.24
C TYR A 413 13.24 -5.71 3.11
N ILE A 414 13.43 -5.28 1.86
CA ILE A 414 12.89 -6.00 0.70
C ILE A 414 13.52 -7.39 0.60
N LYS A 415 14.84 -7.49 0.78
CA LYS A 415 15.57 -8.76 0.77
C LYS A 415 15.06 -9.71 1.84
N GLU A 416 14.92 -9.22 3.07
CA GLU A 416 14.42 -10.00 4.20
C GLU A 416 13.00 -10.48 3.98
N LEU A 417 12.11 -9.59 3.51
CA LEU A 417 10.73 -9.93 3.18
C LEU A 417 10.67 -10.99 2.09
N THR A 418 11.34 -10.80 0.95
CA THR A 418 11.27 -11.78 -0.16
C THR A 418 11.84 -13.13 0.26
N ASN A 419 12.95 -13.15 0.99
CA ASN A 419 13.51 -14.40 1.52
C ASN A 419 12.52 -15.08 2.47
N THR A 420 11.94 -14.34 3.41
CA THR A 420 10.95 -14.87 4.35
C THR A 420 9.75 -15.49 3.63
N LEU A 421 9.22 -14.82 2.60
CA LEU A 421 8.11 -15.34 1.81
C LEU A 421 8.49 -16.59 1.01
N VAL A 422 9.66 -16.60 0.37
CA VAL A 422 10.12 -17.73 -0.45
C VAL A 422 10.48 -18.94 0.40
N ASP A 423 11.24 -18.75 1.48
CA ASP A 423 11.66 -19.81 2.43
C ASP A 423 10.44 -20.53 3.01
N ASN A 424 9.34 -19.80 3.24
CA ASN A 424 8.09 -20.32 3.79
C ASN A 424 7.05 -20.69 2.72
N ARG A 425 7.45 -20.78 1.44
CA ARG A 425 6.59 -21.17 0.30
C ARG A 425 5.34 -20.30 0.13
N VAL A 426 5.38 -19.06 0.60
CA VAL A 426 4.29 -18.09 0.47
C VAL A 426 4.20 -17.60 -0.96
N ARG A 427 3.06 -17.85 -1.61
CA ARG A 427 2.83 -17.50 -3.02
C ARG A 427 1.72 -16.48 -3.22
N LEU A 428 0.75 -16.40 -2.31
CA LEU A 428 -0.32 -15.41 -2.40
C LEU A 428 0.05 -14.19 -1.57
N ILE A 429 0.13 -13.03 -2.21
CA ILE A 429 0.57 -11.79 -1.58
C ILE A 429 -0.50 -10.72 -1.78
N GLN A 430 -0.92 -10.13 -0.68
CA GLN A 430 -1.72 -8.93 -0.63
C GLN A 430 -0.91 -7.84 0.04
N ASN A 431 -0.87 -6.65 -0.56
CA ASN A 431 -0.21 -5.50 0.07
C ASN A 431 -1.24 -4.46 0.46
N ASN A 432 -1.15 -3.95 1.69
CA ASN A 432 -1.95 -2.84 2.14
C ASN A 432 -1.45 -1.59 1.45
N GLY A 433 -2.21 -1.07 0.48
CA GLY A 433 -1.79 0.05 -0.36
C GLY A 433 -1.08 -0.37 -1.64
N LYS A 434 -0.62 0.62 -2.40
CA LYS A 434 0.02 0.41 -3.71
C LYS A 434 1.35 1.15 -3.75
N PRO A 435 2.36 0.62 -4.47
CA PRO A 435 3.56 1.39 -4.77
C PRO A 435 3.21 2.72 -5.46
N PHE A 436 4.01 3.73 -5.18
CA PHE A 436 3.91 5.08 -5.73
C PHE A 436 5.33 5.65 -5.88
N ALA A 437 5.45 6.84 -6.46
CA ALA A 437 6.75 7.50 -6.65
C ALA A 437 7.80 6.57 -7.30
N TYR A 438 7.44 6.02 -8.48
CA TYR A 438 8.25 5.01 -9.16
C TYR A 438 9.64 5.51 -9.60
N GLY A 439 9.87 6.83 -9.65
CA GLY A 439 11.17 7.42 -9.93
C GLY A 439 12.13 7.46 -8.74
N ILE A 440 11.67 7.42 -7.48
CA ILE A 440 12.52 7.38 -6.29
C ILE A 440 12.34 6.13 -5.42
N GLU A 441 11.25 5.38 -5.59
CA GLU A 441 10.96 4.12 -4.87
C GLU A 441 10.95 2.90 -5.81
N GLY A 442 10.83 3.12 -7.13
CA GLY A 442 10.56 2.06 -8.11
C GLY A 442 11.63 0.97 -8.21
N ILE A 443 12.88 1.27 -7.84
CA ILE A 443 13.97 0.29 -7.79
C ILE A 443 13.66 -0.90 -6.85
N ASN A 444 13.06 -0.64 -5.69
CA ASN A 444 12.70 -1.67 -4.71
C ASN A 444 11.41 -2.39 -5.10
N VAL A 445 10.49 -1.65 -5.72
CA VAL A 445 9.25 -2.19 -6.28
C VAL A 445 9.58 -3.21 -7.38
N TYR A 446 10.44 -2.83 -8.32
CA TYR A 446 10.92 -3.69 -9.39
C TYR A 446 11.64 -4.94 -8.86
N ALA A 447 12.59 -4.75 -7.95
CA ALA A 447 13.37 -5.87 -7.40
C ALA A 447 12.50 -6.85 -6.60
N PHE A 448 11.56 -6.35 -5.76
CA PHE A 448 10.59 -7.19 -5.07
C PHE A 448 9.77 -8.03 -6.05
N MET A 449 9.19 -7.38 -7.06
CA MET A 449 8.29 -8.01 -8.01
C MET A 449 9.01 -9.07 -8.87
N ARG A 450 10.17 -8.74 -9.43
CA ARG A 450 10.97 -9.72 -10.20
C ARG A 450 11.47 -10.88 -9.34
N THR A 451 11.80 -10.64 -8.08
CA THR A 451 12.14 -11.72 -7.13
C THR A 451 10.95 -12.64 -6.90
N MET A 452 9.76 -12.08 -6.65
CA MET A 452 8.55 -12.89 -6.47
C MET A 452 8.05 -13.54 -7.77
N ASN A 453 8.43 -13.01 -8.93
CA ASN A 453 8.11 -13.61 -10.22
C ASN A 453 8.86 -14.93 -10.44
N ALA A 454 10.18 -14.91 -10.22
CA ALA A 454 11.08 -16.04 -10.40
C ALA A 454 12.17 -16.06 -9.30
N PRO A 455 11.87 -16.57 -8.10
CA PRO A 455 12.82 -16.62 -7.00
C PRO A 455 14.09 -17.37 -7.38
N GLY A 456 15.25 -16.86 -6.99
CA GLY A 456 16.55 -17.47 -7.25
C GLY A 456 17.13 -17.23 -8.65
N ALA A 457 16.35 -16.68 -9.60
CA ALA A 457 16.86 -16.39 -10.95
C ALA A 457 17.91 -15.26 -10.97
N LYS A 458 17.72 -14.25 -10.13
CA LYS A 458 18.68 -13.16 -9.86
C LYS A 458 18.61 -12.79 -8.39
N SER A 459 19.73 -12.35 -7.83
CA SER A 459 19.76 -11.74 -6.51
C SER A 459 19.06 -10.37 -6.53
N LEU A 460 18.64 -9.90 -5.37
CA LEU A 460 18.00 -8.59 -5.23
C LEU A 460 18.93 -7.46 -5.71
N ASP A 461 20.23 -7.56 -5.42
CA ASP A 461 21.20 -6.53 -5.80
C ASP A 461 21.42 -6.50 -7.32
N GLU A 462 21.43 -7.65 -8.00
CA GLU A 462 21.45 -7.73 -9.46
C GLU A 462 20.19 -7.12 -10.10
N LEU A 463 19.01 -7.34 -9.51
CA LEU A 463 17.77 -6.74 -10.00
C LEU A 463 17.73 -5.22 -9.83
N ARG A 464 18.29 -4.72 -8.73
CA ARG A 464 18.41 -3.28 -8.47
C ARG A 464 19.43 -2.62 -9.41
N GLU A 465 20.52 -3.32 -9.67
CA GLU A 465 21.53 -2.93 -10.65
C GLU A 465 20.93 -2.86 -12.06
N GLU A 466 20.22 -3.91 -12.46
CA GLU A 466 19.48 -3.99 -13.72
C GLU A 466 18.46 -2.85 -13.89
N TYR A 467 17.74 -2.51 -12.82
CA TYR A 467 16.82 -1.37 -12.83
C TYR A 467 17.56 -0.06 -13.14
N ILE A 468 18.70 0.20 -12.49
CA ILE A 468 19.46 1.44 -12.68
C ILE A 468 19.96 1.56 -14.13
N GLU A 469 20.59 0.49 -14.64
CA GLU A 469 21.15 0.47 -16.00
C GLU A 469 20.05 0.64 -17.05
N ALA A 470 18.92 -0.05 -16.89
CA ALA A 470 17.82 0.02 -17.85
C ALA A 470 17.02 1.33 -17.77
N ALA A 471 16.83 1.87 -16.56
CA ALA A 471 16.07 3.09 -16.36
C ALA A 471 16.84 4.32 -16.84
N TYR A 472 18.13 4.42 -16.50
CA TYR A 472 18.87 5.68 -16.58
C TYR A 472 20.01 5.67 -17.61
N ARG A 473 20.42 4.50 -18.13
CA ARG A 473 21.35 4.38 -19.28
C ARG A 473 22.63 5.19 -19.05
N GLU A 474 22.88 6.24 -19.84
CA GLU A 474 24.08 7.08 -19.72
C GLU A 474 24.19 7.75 -18.33
N ALA A 475 23.07 7.89 -17.61
CA ALA A 475 23.00 8.43 -16.27
C ALA A 475 23.05 7.36 -15.15
N ALA A 476 23.32 6.09 -15.46
CA ALA A 476 23.38 5.01 -14.48
C ALA A 476 24.37 5.27 -13.34
N GLY A 477 25.56 5.80 -13.64
CA GLY A 477 26.59 6.11 -12.63
C GLY A 477 26.11 7.06 -11.53
N PRO A 478 25.68 8.29 -11.86
CA PRO A 478 25.10 9.21 -10.88
C PRO A 478 23.86 8.65 -10.17
N MET A 479 22.98 7.95 -10.89
CA MET A 479 21.76 7.38 -10.29
C MET A 479 22.04 6.23 -9.34
N ARG A 480 23.08 5.42 -9.58
CA ARG A 480 23.58 4.43 -8.62
C ARG A 480 23.97 5.07 -7.30
N SER A 481 24.69 6.18 -7.38
CA SER A 481 25.08 6.96 -6.20
C SER A 481 23.86 7.58 -5.50
N PHE A 482 22.89 8.10 -6.25
CA PHE A 482 21.60 8.60 -5.73
C PHE A 482 20.89 7.53 -4.90
N TYR A 483 20.60 6.36 -5.49
CA TYR A 483 19.86 5.29 -4.81
C TYR A 483 20.63 4.70 -3.63
N ARG A 484 21.94 4.53 -3.76
CA ARG A 484 22.78 4.07 -2.64
C ARG A 484 22.64 5.00 -1.43
N LYS A 485 22.74 6.32 -1.64
CA LYS A 485 22.64 7.32 -0.56
C LYS A 485 21.25 7.35 0.06
N LEU A 486 20.21 7.30 -0.77
CA LEU A 486 18.82 7.25 -0.31
C LEU A 486 18.59 5.98 0.53
N HIS A 487 18.96 4.80 0.03
CA HIS A 487 18.68 3.54 0.70
C HIS A 487 19.50 3.37 1.98
N GLN A 488 20.77 3.80 2.00
CA GLN A 488 21.58 3.84 3.21
C GLN A 488 20.89 4.63 4.34
N ARG A 489 20.14 5.68 3.99
CA ARG A 489 19.37 6.41 4.98
C ARG A 489 18.10 5.69 5.39
N LEU A 490 17.42 5.04 4.44
CA LEU A 490 16.20 4.28 4.72
C LEU A 490 16.45 3.07 5.65
N GLU A 491 17.69 2.62 5.81
CA GLU A 491 18.05 1.61 6.82
C GLU A 491 17.66 2.04 8.24
N PHE A 492 17.61 3.35 8.53
CA PHE A 492 17.16 3.90 9.83
C PHE A 492 15.63 4.05 9.96
N MET A 493 14.88 3.66 8.94
CA MET A 493 13.41 3.79 8.93
C MET A 493 12.73 3.02 10.07
N PRO A 494 13.12 1.77 10.42
CA PRO A 494 12.51 1.05 11.53
C PRO A 494 12.57 1.82 12.85
N GLU A 495 13.70 2.44 13.18
CA GLU A 495 13.88 3.24 14.39
C GLU A 495 13.04 4.52 14.37
N ALA A 496 13.00 5.21 13.23
CA ALA A 496 12.17 6.40 13.06
C ALA A 496 10.67 6.07 13.15
N MET A 497 10.25 4.93 12.58
CA MET A 497 8.89 4.43 12.69
C MET A 497 8.57 4.05 14.13
N GLU A 498 9.45 3.35 14.84
CA GLU A 498 9.23 2.99 16.23
C GLU A 498 8.97 4.21 17.10
N TYR A 499 9.81 5.23 16.94
CA TYR A 499 9.66 6.51 17.62
C TYR A 499 8.35 7.22 17.26
N GLY A 500 8.02 7.30 15.96
CA GLY A 500 6.84 8.01 15.47
C GLY A 500 5.50 7.31 15.74
N TYR A 501 5.44 5.97 15.71
CA TYR A 501 4.20 5.21 15.86
C TYR A 501 3.91 4.79 17.30
N ARG A 502 4.86 4.12 17.96
CA ARG A 502 4.58 3.42 19.23
C ARG A 502 4.60 4.36 20.42
N ARG A 503 5.30 5.50 20.31
CA ARG A 503 5.41 6.50 21.38
C ARG A 503 4.54 7.75 21.19
N ASN A 504 3.64 7.75 20.19
CA ASN A 504 2.78 8.88 19.81
C ASN A 504 3.56 10.22 19.70
N ARG A 505 4.74 10.20 19.07
CA ARG A 505 5.66 11.34 19.00
C ARG A 505 5.46 12.18 17.73
N ASP A 506 6.09 13.35 17.72
CA ASP A 506 6.08 14.32 16.61
C ASP A 506 6.45 13.64 15.26
N PRO A 507 5.52 13.56 14.29
CA PRO A 507 5.78 12.96 12.99
C PRO A 507 6.88 13.70 12.21
N LEU A 508 7.13 14.98 12.50
CA LEU A 508 8.20 15.75 11.86
C LEU A 508 9.58 15.27 12.30
N LEU A 509 9.74 14.85 13.55
CA LEU A 509 11.01 14.34 14.08
C LEU A 509 11.39 13.01 13.41
N ALA A 510 10.43 12.09 13.31
CA ALA A 510 10.64 10.84 12.57
C ALA A 510 11.02 11.13 11.10
N PHE A 511 10.31 12.05 10.44
CA PHE A 511 10.59 12.41 9.05
C PHE A 511 11.97 13.04 8.85
N SER A 512 12.33 14.04 9.66
CA SER A 512 13.60 14.78 9.56
C SER A 512 14.83 13.97 9.97
N SER A 513 14.66 12.95 10.82
CA SER A 513 15.74 12.01 11.17
C SER A 513 16.18 11.17 9.96
N ILE A 514 15.22 10.76 9.13
CA ILE A 514 15.49 10.11 7.85
C ILE A 514 16.00 11.15 6.87
N TYR A 515 15.20 12.15 6.53
CA TYR A 515 15.52 13.07 5.46
C TYR A 515 16.15 14.36 5.96
N THR A 516 17.49 14.41 5.95
CA THR A 516 18.27 15.59 6.37
C THR A 516 18.65 16.49 5.20
N PRO A 517 18.92 17.80 5.43
CA PRO A 517 19.37 18.71 4.38
C PRO A 517 20.66 18.25 3.69
N VAL A 518 21.57 17.62 4.46
CA VAL A 518 22.81 17.04 3.93
C VAL A 518 22.50 15.94 2.92
N LEU A 519 21.56 15.04 3.23
CA LEU A 519 21.14 14.00 2.29
C LEU A 519 20.47 14.61 1.05
N ILE A 520 19.52 15.51 1.24
CA ILE A 520 18.79 16.15 0.13
C ILE A 520 19.74 16.85 -0.83
N ASN A 521 20.72 17.61 -0.33
CA ASN A 521 21.74 18.23 -1.18
C ASN A 521 22.62 17.20 -1.90
N ALA A 522 22.98 16.10 -1.22
CA ALA A 522 23.74 15.03 -1.85
C ALA A 522 22.95 14.34 -2.99
N LEU A 523 21.65 14.11 -2.79
CA LEU A 523 20.75 13.55 -3.80
C LEU A 523 20.55 14.51 -4.98
N GLU A 524 20.31 15.80 -4.71
CA GLU A 524 20.22 16.87 -5.73
C GLU A 524 21.47 16.89 -6.62
N ASN A 525 22.66 16.80 -6.03
CA ASN A 525 23.91 16.79 -6.77
C ASN A 525 24.02 15.59 -7.73
N GLN A 526 23.58 14.40 -7.28
CA GLN A 526 23.58 13.21 -8.15
C GLN A 526 22.54 13.31 -9.25
N LEU A 527 21.36 13.84 -8.94
CA LEU A 527 20.26 13.96 -9.90
C LEU A 527 20.60 15.02 -10.98
N SER A 528 21.14 16.17 -10.57
CA SER A 528 21.67 17.19 -11.48
C SER A 528 22.80 16.64 -12.37
N ALA A 529 23.68 15.79 -11.83
CA ALA A 529 24.73 15.13 -12.64
C ALA A 529 24.13 14.15 -13.66
N ALA A 530 23.11 13.38 -13.28
CA ALA A 530 22.35 12.52 -14.18
C ALA A 530 21.71 13.31 -15.34
N GLU A 531 21.09 14.45 -15.03
CA GLU A 531 20.40 15.31 -16.02
C GLU A 531 21.34 15.88 -17.08
N ARG A 532 22.61 16.12 -16.72
CA ARG A 532 23.64 16.61 -17.66
C ARG A 532 24.13 15.54 -18.64
N VAL A 533 24.11 14.27 -18.26
CA VAL A 533 24.71 13.18 -19.04
C VAL A 533 23.68 12.36 -19.81
N VAL A 534 22.40 12.41 -19.44
CA VAL A 534 21.33 11.60 -20.05
C VAL A 534 21.12 11.95 -21.52
N LYS A 535 21.22 10.96 -22.40
CA LYS A 535 21.04 11.13 -23.85
C LYS A 535 19.75 10.47 -24.34
N SER A 536 19.46 9.25 -23.85
CA SER A 536 18.26 8.52 -24.25
C SER A 536 16.97 9.30 -23.93
N PRO A 537 16.06 9.51 -24.91
CA PRO A 537 14.79 10.19 -24.65
C PRO A 537 13.94 9.49 -23.59
N ARG A 538 13.93 8.15 -23.55
CA ARG A 538 13.18 7.39 -22.53
C ARG A 538 13.79 7.53 -21.15
N ALA A 539 15.12 7.43 -21.04
CA ALA A 539 15.82 7.65 -19.77
C ALA A 539 15.57 9.06 -19.26
N ARG A 540 15.59 10.08 -20.14
CA ARG A 540 15.24 11.45 -19.79
C ARG A 540 13.83 11.57 -19.23
N LYS A 541 12.82 10.92 -19.82
CA LYS A 541 11.45 10.91 -19.28
C LYS A 541 11.34 10.26 -17.90
N ARG A 542 12.08 9.20 -17.63
CA ARG A 542 12.15 8.60 -16.28
C ARG A 542 12.85 9.51 -15.28
N LEU A 543 13.89 10.22 -15.73
CA LEU A 543 14.61 11.18 -14.91
C LEU A 543 13.74 12.40 -14.57
N GLU A 544 12.94 12.91 -15.52
CA GLU A 544 11.94 13.95 -15.28
C GLU A 544 10.92 13.52 -14.21
N ALA A 545 10.47 12.25 -14.24
CA ALA A 545 9.59 11.71 -13.19
C ALA A 545 10.30 11.60 -11.83
N THR A 546 11.55 11.13 -11.83
CA THR A 546 12.41 11.07 -10.63
C THR A 546 12.59 12.47 -10.02
N ARG A 547 12.86 13.49 -10.85
CA ARG A 547 12.97 14.90 -10.46
C ARG A 547 11.70 15.42 -9.83
N LEU A 548 10.55 15.19 -10.46
CA LEU A 548 9.27 15.62 -9.90
C LEU A 548 9.02 15.06 -8.49
N GLU A 549 9.32 13.78 -8.29
CA GLU A 549 9.13 13.09 -7.02
C GLU A 549 10.16 13.53 -5.97
N PHE A 550 11.41 13.73 -6.39
CA PHE A 550 12.47 14.27 -5.54
C PHE A 550 12.16 15.70 -5.07
N ASP A 551 11.69 16.57 -5.96
CA ASP A 551 11.32 17.95 -5.62
C ASP A 551 10.17 17.98 -4.61
N TYR A 552 9.21 17.03 -4.70
CA TYR A 552 8.17 16.87 -3.68
C TYR A 552 8.76 16.53 -2.31
N LEU A 553 9.66 15.53 -2.25
CA LEU A 553 10.36 15.15 -1.02
C LEU A 553 11.16 16.34 -0.47
N ARG A 554 11.98 16.99 -1.29
CA ARG A 554 12.83 18.11 -0.90
C ARG A 554 12.01 19.25 -0.32
N ARG A 555 10.90 19.65 -0.95
CA ARG A 555 10.04 20.73 -0.42
C ARG A 555 9.41 20.41 0.94
N ILE A 556 9.12 19.15 1.23
CA ILE A 556 8.70 18.73 2.57
C ILE A 556 9.85 18.93 3.56
N VAL A 557 11.05 18.44 3.22
CA VAL A 557 12.23 18.53 4.09
C VAL A 557 12.64 19.97 4.36
N ASP A 558 12.66 20.82 3.33
CA ASP A 558 12.98 22.24 3.43
C ASP A 558 11.98 22.93 4.36
N THR A 559 10.67 22.63 4.22
CA THR A 559 9.65 23.18 5.12
C THR A 559 9.90 22.80 6.58
N ILE A 560 10.19 21.52 6.86
CA ILE A 560 10.42 21.03 8.23
C ILE A 560 11.62 21.74 8.85
N HIS A 561 12.73 21.85 8.12
CA HIS A 561 13.96 22.42 8.67
C HIS A 561 13.88 23.94 8.83
N LEU A 562 13.15 24.65 7.97
CA LEU A 562 12.89 26.08 8.14
C LEU A 562 11.94 26.33 9.33
N TYR A 563 10.98 25.46 9.57
CA TYR A 563 10.18 25.48 10.80
C TYR A 563 11.03 25.23 12.05
N TYR A 564 11.93 24.24 12.04
CA TYR A 564 12.85 24.02 13.16
C TYR A 564 13.83 25.18 13.37
N ALA A 565 14.26 25.86 12.31
CA ALA A 565 15.03 27.09 12.43
C ALA A 565 14.23 28.20 13.13
N TYR A 566 12.93 28.33 12.82
CA TYR A 566 12.02 29.21 13.55
C TYR A 566 11.89 28.81 15.02
N LEU A 567 11.69 27.53 15.34
CA LEU A 567 11.61 27.05 16.73
C LEU A 567 12.91 27.31 17.50
N THR A 568 14.06 27.19 16.85
CA THR A 568 15.39 27.42 17.46
C THR A 568 15.63 28.91 17.72
N LYS A 569 15.20 29.78 16.80
CA LYS A 569 15.39 31.23 16.88
C LYS A 569 14.10 31.96 16.52
N PRO A 570 13.11 32.05 17.41
CA PRO A 570 11.79 32.58 17.09
C PRO A 570 11.86 34.11 16.90
N ASN A 571 11.87 34.57 15.66
CA ASN A 571 11.79 35.98 15.30
C ASN A 571 11.07 36.15 13.95
N GLY A 572 10.81 37.38 13.54
CA GLY A 572 10.09 37.65 12.30
C GLY A 572 10.77 37.11 11.04
N ALA A 573 12.11 37.12 10.99
CA ALA A 573 12.86 36.64 9.82
C ALA A 573 12.81 35.11 9.68
N SER A 574 13.00 34.36 10.78
CA SER A 574 12.93 32.90 10.73
C SER A 574 11.50 32.39 10.50
N LEU A 575 10.49 33.10 11.03
CA LEU A 575 9.08 32.82 10.77
C LEU A 575 8.73 33.07 9.30
N ALA A 576 9.19 34.19 8.72
CA ALA A 576 8.97 34.49 7.30
C ALA A 576 9.50 33.37 6.41
N LEU A 577 10.72 32.88 6.64
CA LEU A 577 11.29 31.77 5.88
C LEU A 577 10.45 30.48 5.97
N ALA A 578 9.91 30.15 7.15
CA ALA A 578 9.06 28.98 7.32
C ALA A 578 7.71 29.15 6.59
N VAL A 579 7.11 30.33 6.65
CA VAL A 579 5.87 30.68 5.94
C VAL A 579 6.07 30.61 4.42
N ASP A 580 7.16 31.21 3.92
CA ASP A 580 7.54 31.20 2.50
C ASP A 580 7.64 29.75 2.00
N ALA A 581 8.30 28.86 2.75
CA ALA A 581 8.44 27.46 2.37
C ALA A 581 7.10 26.70 2.28
N VAL A 582 6.19 26.94 3.22
CA VAL A 582 4.83 26.36 3.19
C VAL A 582 4.06 26.87 1.97
N GLU A 583 4.10 28.17 1.72
CA GLU A 583 3.42 28.82 0.60
C GLU A 583 3.96 28.35 -0.75
N GLU A 584 5.28 28.36 -0.94
CA GLU A 584 5.93 27.90 -2.16
C GLU A 584 5.58 26.45 -2.47
N ARG A 585 5.64 25.57 -1.47
CA ARG A 585 5.26 24.16 -1.65
C ARG A 585 3.79 24.02 -2.03
N ASN A 586 2.90 24.70 -1.32
CA ASN A 586 1.46 24.61 -1.56
C ASN A 586 1.07 25.19 -2.94
N SER A 587 1.73 26.27 -3.35
CA SER A 587 1.59 26.89 -4.67
C SER A 587 2.12 25.96 -5.76
N TRP A 588 3.29 25.35 -5.56
CA TRP A 588 3.84 24.36 -6.47
C TRP A 588 2.90 23.17 -6.67
N LEU A 589 2.37 22.59 -5.59
CA LEU A 589 1.37 21.50 -5.65
C LEU A 589 0.09 21.90 -6.40
N THR A 590 -0.37 23.13 -6.18
CA THR A 590 -1.57 23.67 -6.83
C THR A 590 -1.33 23.86 -8.33
N ASN A 591 -0.19 24.42 -8.72
CA ASN A 591 0.18 24.62 -10.12
C ASN A 591 0.40 23.30 -10.86
N LEU A 592 1.03 22.34 -10.20
CA LEU A 592 1.21 20.98 -10.68
C LEU A 592 -0.16 20.32 -10.99
N ALA A 593 -1.21 20.64 -10.24
CA ALA A 593 -2.57 20.19 -10.54
C ALA A 593 -3.28 21.00 -11.64
N LYS A 594 -2.99 22.29 -11.79
CA LYS A 594 -3.57 23.15 -12.86
C LYS A 594 -3.08 22.78 -14.27
N GLY A 595 -1.84 22.26 -14.41
CA GLY A 595 -1.30 21.77 -15.68
C GLY A 595 -2.01 20.52 -16.25
N LYS A 596 -3.00 19.95 -15.55
CA LYS A 596 -3.67 18.67 -15.87
C LYS A 596 -4.86 18.79 -16.83
N ARG A 597 -4.79 19.55 -17.92
CA ARG A 597 -5.84 19.47 -18.96
C ARG A 597 -5.68 18.20 -19.80
N LYS A 598 -6.12 17.04 -19.25
CA LYS A 598 -6.76 15.88 -19.93
C LYS A 598 -6.89 14.61 -19.05
N THR A 599 -6.10 14.42 -17.98
CA THR A 599 -6.09 13.14 -17.23
C THR A 599 -6.49 13.22 -15.74
N GLY A 600 -6.62 14.42 -15.16
CA GLY A 600 -6.99 14.61 -13.75
C GLY A 600 -5.96 14.12 -12.70
N LYS A 601 -4.85 13.50 -13.11
CA LYS A 601 -3.94 12.73 -12.26
C LYS A 601 -2.48 13.12 -12.51
N LEU A 602 -1.65 13.21 -11.48
CA LEU A 602 -0.20 13.39 -11.65
C LEU A 602 0.41 12.03 -11.99
N PRO A 603 1.26 11.87 -13.02
CA PRO A 603 1.78 10.54 -13.39
C PRO A 603 2.36 9.76 -12.19
N SER A 604 3.16 10.42 -11.33
CA SER A 604 3.78 9.83 -10.14
C SER A 604 2.86 9.68 -8.91
N PHE A 605 1.75 10.40 -8.85
CA PHE A 605 0.79 10.42 -7.72
C PHE A 605 -0.65 10.23 -8.19
N SER A 606 -0.83 9.41 -9.23
CA SER A 606 -2.02 9.43 -10.10
C SER A 606 -3.32 9.02 -9.38
N TYR A 607 -3.26 8.50 -8.16
CA TYR A 607 -4.44 8.13 -7.39
C TYR A 607 -4.84 9.16 -6.34
N ARG A 608 -4.23 10.37 -6.33
CA ARG A 608 -4.30 11.30 -5.20
C ARG A 608 -4.62 12.74 -5.63
N GLY A 609 -5.43 13.41 -4.82
CA GLY A 609 -5.75 14.83 -4.96
C GLY A 609 -4.71 15.73 -4.29
N VAL A 610 -4.69 17.02 -4.66
CA VAL A 610 -3.78 18.03 -4.08
C VAL A 610 -3.90 18.08 -2.55
N ALA A 611 -5.12 17.96 -2.02
CA ALA A 611 -5.36 17.96 -0.57
C ALA A 611 -4.56 16.86 0.15
N GLN A 612 -4.53 15.63 -0.39
CA GLN A 612 -3.76 14.54 0.20
C GLN A 612 -2.25 14.75 0.07
N LEU A 613 -1.78 15.40 -1.00
CA LEU A 613 -0.37 15.72 -1.18
C LEU A 613 0.10 16.81 -0.22
N LYS A 614 -0.76 17.78 0.13
CA LYS A 614 -0.45 18.83 1.12
C LYS A 614 -0.18 18.24 2.52
N THR A 615 -0.91 17.20 2.89
CA THR A 615 -0.76 16.50 4.19
C THR A 615 0.16 15.29 4.13
N ASN A 616 0.80 15.05 2.97
CA ASN A 616 1.61 13.87 2.68
C ASN A 616 0.93 12.56 3.14
N GLY A 617 -0.33 12.40 2.78
CA GLY A 617 -1.20 11.35 3.30
C GLY A 617 -1.95 11.85 4.53
N ARG A 618 -1.64 11.31 5.71
CA ARG A 618 -2.35 11.65 6.96
C ARG A 618 -1.46 12.21 8.07
N ARG A 619 -0.14 12.20 7.91
CA ARG A 619 0.81 12.43 9.02
C ARG A 619 1.37 13.85 9.09
N LEU A 620 1.35 14.62 8.00
CA LEU A 620 1.74 16.03 7.99
C LEU A 620 0.52 16.96 8.11
N GLY A 621 -0.54 16.53 8.78
CA GLY A 621 -1.68 17.40 9.14
C GLY A 621 -1.40 18.23 10.40
N VAL A 622 -0.15 18.65 10.61
CA VAL A 622 0.35 19.33 11.82
C VAL A 622 1.11 20.59 11.43
N GLU A 623 1.40 21.48 12.38
CA GLU A 623 2.28 22.64 12.12
C GLU A 623 3.64 22.16 11.61
N PRO A 624 4.25 22.82 10.61
CA PRO A 624 3.79 24.05 9.91
C PRO A 624 2.87 23.77 8.71
N PHE A 625 2.59 22.50 8.39
CA PHE A 625 1.85 22.11 7.20
C PHE A 625 0.34 22.44 7.29
N SER A 626 -0.19 22.55 8.50
CA SER A 626 -1.56 23.00 8.80
C SER A 626 -1.73 24.52 8.82
N TRP A 627 -0.66 25.30 8.62
CA TRP A 627 -0.71 26.75 8.68
C TRP A 627 -1.56 27.38 7.56
N ASN A 628 -2.35 28.41 7.93
CA ASN A 628 -2.95 29.33 6.98
C ASN A 628 -1.98 30.48 6.69
N VAL A 629 -1.19 30.35 5.61
CA VAL A 629 -0.15 31.32 5.24
C VAL A 629 -0.71 32.70 4.91
N ASP A 630 -1.94 32.80 4.40
CA ASP A 630 -2.58 34.08 4.06
C ASP A 630 -2.88 34.89 5.33
N ASP A 631 -3.46 34.25 6.35
CA ASP A 631 -3.70 34.85 7.66
C ASP A 631 -2.39 35.24 8.35
N MET A 632 -1.34 34.40 8.21
CA MET A 632 -0.04 34.66 8.84
C MET A 632 0.64 35.92 8.29
N ARG A 633 0.41 36.28 7.02
CA ARG A 633 1.01 37.45 6.37
C ARG A 633 0.30 38.78 6.66
N THR A 634 -0.97 38.76 7.06
CA THR A 634 -1.80 39.98 7.22
C THR A 634 -1.64 40.71 8.57
N GLY A 635 -0.74 40.26 9.45
CA GLY A 635 -0.03 41.15 10.39
C GLY A 635 -0.33 41.01 11.90
N SER A 636 -1.37 40.29 12.34
CA SER A 636 -1.58 40.01 13.78
C SER A 636 -0.84 38.75 14.26
N PHE A 637 -0.64 37.80 13.36
CA PHE A 637 -0.04 36.50 13.65
C PHE A 637 1.44 36.60 14.03
N LEU A 638 2.26 37.36 13.28
CA LEU A 638 3.70 37.48 13.54
C LEU A 638 3.98 38.01 14.95
N LYS A 639 3.13 38.92 15.44
CA LYS A 639 3.18 39.48 16.79
C LYS A 639 2.75 38.46 17.85
N GLN A 640 1.65 37.75 17.63
CA GLN A 640 1.13 36.72 18.55
C GLN A 640 1.96 35.42 18.60
N ALA A 641 2.61 35.03 17.50
CA ALA A 641 3.43 33.81 17.43
C ALA A 641 4.75 33.97 18.22
N LEU A 642 5.27 35.19 18.31
CA LEU A 642 6.45 35.55 19.08
C LEU A 642 6.15 35.78 20.58
N GLU A 643 4.89 36.05 20.91
CA GLU A 643 4.41 36.17 22.28
C GLU A 643 3.93 34.80 22.77
N SER A 644 4.81 34.00 23.38
CA SER A 644 4.33 32.89 24.24
C SER A 644 3.37 33.49 25.27
N LYS A 645 2.07 33.20 25.17
CA LYS A 645 1.06 33.73 26.09
C LYS A 645 1.39 33.21 27.49
N ARG A 646 1.93 34.09 28.31
CA ARG A 646 2.19 33.80 29.73
C ARG A 646 0.99 34.27 30.52
N LEU A 647 0.46 33.37 31.34
CA LEU A 647 -0.62 33.68 32.25
C LEU A 647 -0.10 33.76 33.68
N ALA A 648 -0.24 34.93 34.30
CA ALA A 648 -0.01 35.07 35.74
C ALA A 648 -1.23 34.50 36.48
N VAL A 649 -1.05 33.32 37.09
CA VAL A 649 -2.12 32.63 37.84
C VAL A 649 -2.07 33.07 39.30
N LYS A 650 -3.22 33.41 39.89
CA LYS A 650 -3.28 33.78 41.30
C LYS A 650 -3.30 32.54 42.20
N ARG A 651 -2.63 32.64 43.35
CA ARG A 651 -2.65 31.60 44.37
C ARG A 651 -3.92 31.71 45.23
N ALA A 652 -4.64 30.62 45.39
CA ALA A 652 -5.75 30.50 46.33
C ALA A 652 -5.23 30.22 47.74
N THR A 653 -5.87 30.78 48.76
CA THR A 653 -5.49 30.60 50.18
C THR A 653 -6.05 29.32 50.79
N ARG A 654 -7.08 28.73 50.16
CA ARG A 654 -7.74 27.47 50.53
C ARG A 654 -8.29 26.81 49.27
N ALA A 655 -8.76 25.57 49.40
CA ALA A 655 -9.40 24.86 48.30
C ALA A 655 -10.63 25.61 47.77
N VAL A 656 -10.83 25.55 46.44
CA VAL A 656 -11.80 26.37 45.70
C VAL A 656 -12.75 25.47 44.93
N ASP A 657 -14.06 25.62 45.15
CA ASP A 657 -15.11 25.01 44.33
C ASP A 657 -15.56 25.95 43.19
N ILE A 658 -16.44 25.49 42.30
CA ILE A 658 -16.89 26.25 41.11
C ILE A 658 -17.65 27.55 41.45
N SER A 659 -18.29 27.60 42.62
CA SER A 659 -19.15 28.70 43.09
C SER A 659 -18.41 29.71 43.98
N ALA A 660 -17.17 29.44 44.36
CA ALA A 660 -16.43 30.25 45.31
C ALA A 660 -16.20 31.71 44.85
N ASP A 661 -16.38 32.64 45.78
CA ASP A 661 -16.12 34.09 45.56
C ASP A 661 -14.68 34.40 45.15
N ALA A 662 -13.73 33.49 45.41
CA ALA A 662 -12.35 33.61 45.00
C ALA A 662 -12.22 33.89 43.50
N TRP A 663 -13.11 33.31 42.67
CA TRP A 663 -13.12 33.52 41.23
C TRP A 663 -13.46 34.95 40.80
N ASN A 664 -14.19 35.72 41.61
CA ASN A 664 -14.57 37.10 41.28
C ASN A 664 -13.34 38.03 41.24
N LYS A 665 -12.22 37.61 41.85
CA LYS A 665 -10.95 38.36 41.90
C LYS A 665 -9.92 37.85 40.89
N VAL A 666 -10.28 36.88 40.05
CA VAL A 666 -9.41 36.24 39.07
C VAL A 666 -9.70 36.82 37.68
N PRO A 667 -8.68 37.22 36.91
CA PRO A 667 -8.92 37.69 35.54
C PRO A 667 -9.61 36.61 34.71
N VAL A 668 -10.62 37.02 33.93
CA VAL A 668 -11.29 36.16 32.95
C VAL A 668 -10.50 36.20 31.65
N HIS A 669 -10.19 35.02 31.11
CA HIS A 669 -9.47 34.86 29.85
C HIS A 669 -10.41 34.28 28.80
N ARG A 670 -10.32 34.78 27.58
CA ARG A 670 -11.03 34.19 26.45
C ARG A 670 -10.25 32.99 25.93
N LEU A 671 -10.96 31.91 25.61
CA LEU A 671 -10.40 30.80 24.87
C LEU A 671 -10.24 31.25 23.41
N ASP A 672 -9.02 31.19 22.90
CA ASP A 672 -8.75 31.47 21.49
C ASP A 672 -8.82 30.17 20.69
N LYS A 673 -9.10 30.29 19.38
CA LYS A 673 -8.97 29.17 18.46
C LYS A 673 -7.53 28.62 18.44
N ASN A 674 -7.40 27.34 18.12
CA ASN A 674 -6.08 26.74 17.94
C ASN A 674 -5.33 27.47 16.81
N ARG A 675 -4.00 27.52 16.92
CA ARG A 675 -3.14 28.12 15.89
C ARG A 675 -3.41 27.42 14.55
N GLY A 676 -3.78 28.20 13.53
CA GLY A 676 -4.03 27.70 12.17
C GLY A 676 -5.45 27.18 11.91
N GLU A 677 -6.38 27.22 12.86
CA GLU A 677 -7.78 26.89 12.60
C GLU A 677 -8.55 28.05 11.93
N THR A 678 -9.35 27.70 10.91
CA THR A 678 -10.17 28.64 10.14
C THR A 678 -11.58 28.79 10.71
N ALA A 679 -12.07 27.81 11.46
CA ALA A 679 -13.36 27.89 12.11
C ALA A 679 -13.23 28.82 13.33
N GLU A 680 -14.12 29.81 13.43
CA GLU A 680 -14.30 30.54 14.67
C GLU A 680 -14.94 29.61 15.70
N LEU A 681 -14.66 29.85 16.99
CA LEU A 681 -15.38 29.18 18.06
C LEU A 681 -16.88 29.47 17.88
N GLN A 682 -17.69 28.42 17.83
CA GLN A 682 -19.14 28.53 17.63
C GLN A 682 -19.77 29.37 18.75
N GLU A 683 -19.25 29.24 19.97
CA GLU A 683 -19.72 29.92 21.16
C GLU A 683 -18.57 30.57 21.93
N GLU A 684 -18.84 31.74 22.53
CA GLU A 684 -17.85 32.42 23.36
C GLU A 684 -17.54 31.57 24.61
N THR A 685 -16.29 31.14 24.71
CA THR A 685 -15.79 30.36 25.83
C THR A 685 -14.72 31.15 26.57
N THR A 686 -14.84 31.21 27.89
CA THR A 686 -13.89 31.87 28.78
C THR A 686 -13.40 30.91 29.86
N PHE A 687 -12.22 31.19 30.39
CA PHE A 687 -11.63 30.43 31.47
C PHE A 687 -10.93 31.30 32.50
N GLN A 688 -10.79 30.77 33.70
CA GLN A 688 -10.06 31.36 34.82
C GLN A 688 -9.22 30.28 35.47
N VAL A 689 -8.06 30.67 36.00
CA VAL A 689 -7.13 29.73 36.62
C VAL A 689 -6.72 30.22 37.99
N LEU A 690 -6.72 29.30 38.95
CA LEU A 690 -6.16 29.47 40.29
C LEU A 690 -5.27 28.27 40.60
N TYR A 691 -4.37 28.40 41.58
CA TYR A 691 -3.62 27.27 42.09
C TYR A 691 -3.44 27.37 43.61
N ASP A 692 -3.22 26.27 44.29
CA ASP A 692 -2.73 26.26 45.68
C ASP A 692 -1.51 25.35 45.83
N LYS A 693 -1.23 24.86 47.05
CA LYS A 693 -0.08 23.96 47.30
C LYS A 693 -0.24 22.59 46.61
N ARG A 694 -1.46 22.12 46.36
CA ARG A 694 -1.78 20.77 45.91
C ARG A 694 -2.54 20.73 44.58
N ASN A 695 -3.28 21.77 44.24
CA ASN A 695 -4.26 21.74 43.16
C ASN A 695 -4.06 22.89 42.18
N LEU A 696 -4.33 22.61 40.90
CA LEU A 696 -4.65 23.60 39.88
C LEU A 696 -6.17 23.62 39.71
N TYR A 697 -6.76 24.80 39.82
CA TYR A 697 -8.19 24.99 39.61
C TYR A 697 -8.39 25.71 38.28
N VAL A 698 -9.22 25.13 37.41
CA VAL A 698 -9.59 25.74 36.13
C VAL A 698 -11.11 25.84 36.08
N ARG A 699 -11.62 27.06 35.91
CA ARG A 699 -13.06 27.32 35.74
C ARG A 699 -13.31 27.75 34.32
N PHE A 700 -14.19 27.04 33.62
CA PHE A 700 -14.66 27.42 32.30
C PHE A 700 -16.09 27.94 32.36
N ARG A 701 -16.41 28.82 31.42
CA ARG A 701 -17.77 29.30 31.15
C ARG A 701 -17.93 29.38 29.63
N ALA A 702 -18.89 28.63 29.10
CA ALA A 702 -19.26 28.63 27.69
C ALA A 702 -20.78 28.88 27.57
N GLY A 703 -21.19 29.59 26.52
CA GLY A 703 -22.58 29.59 26.07
C GLY A 703 -22.86 28.34 25.26
N LEU A 704 -24.09 27.80 25.33
CA LEU A 704 -24.56 26.72 24.47
C LEU A 704 -25.98 27.05 24.02
N GLN A 705 -26.33 26.69 22.78
CA GLN A 705 -27.70 26.82 22.31
C GLN A 705 -28.60 25.84 23.07
N ARG A 706 -29.85 26.23 23.33
CA ARG A 706 -30.79 25.45 24.13
C ARG A 706 -31.03 24.03 23.58
N GLU A 707 -30.94 23.88 22.27
CA GLU A 707 -31.06 22.62 21.54
C GLU A 707 -29.89 21.65 21.77
N ASP A 708 -28.72 22.17 22.15
CA ASP A 708 -27.51 21.39 22.44
C ASP A 708 -27.36 21.03 23.94
N MET A 709 -28.32 21.45 24.79
CA MET A 709 -28.27 21.24 26.25
C MET A 709 -28.84 19.89 26.73
N ALA A 710 -29.14 18.97 25.81
CA ALA A 710 -29.65 17.65 26.14
C ALA A 710 -28.50 16.65 26.37
N PHE A 711 -28.11 16.47 27.63
CA PHE A 711 -26.99 15.62 28.00
C PHE A 711 -27.44 14.33 28.68
N GLN A 712 -26.72 13.23 28.43
CA GLN A 712 -26.87 11.94 29.10
C GLN A 712 -25.68 11.68 30.04
N PRO A 713 -25.90 11.25 31.30
CA PRO A 713 -24.81 10.82 32.18
C PRO A 713 -24.08 9.61 31.59
N ARG A 714 -22.74 9.66 31.55
CA ARG A 714 -21.90 8.60 30.98
C ARG A 714 -20.97 7.93 31.99
N GLY A 715 -20.72 8.56 33.13
CA GLY A 715 -19.82 8.02 34.15
C GLY A 715 -18.34 8.33 33.85
N ARG A 716 -17.46 7.77 34.68
CA ARG A 716 -16.01 7.94 34.57
C ARG A 716 -15.43 7.08 33.43
N ASP A 717 -14.47 7.61 32.68
CA ASP A 717 -13.70 6.93 31.61
C ASP A 717 -14.54 6.40 30.43
N ALA A 718 -15.78 6.87 30.30
CA ALA A 718 -16.64 6.60 29.16
C ALA A 718 -16.21 7.40 27.91
N GLU A 719 -16.82 7.12 26.75
CA GLU A 719 -16.64 7.91 25.52
C GLU A 719 -17.30 9.30 25.64
N ILE A 720 -16.71 10.17 26.47
CA ILE A 720 -17.23 11.50 26.84
C ILE A 720 -17.08 12.58 25.76
N TRP A 721 -16.45 12.25 24.62
CA TRP A 721 -16.34 13.12 23.44
C TRP A 721 -17.52 13.01 22.47
N LEU A 722 -18.58 12.30 22.85
CA LEU A 722 -19.79 12.10 22.05
C LEU A 722 -20.89 13.12 22.38
N GLN A 723 -20.62 14.09 23.26
CA GLN A 723 -21.43 15.26 23.60
C GLN A 723 -20.51 16.46 23.82
N GLU A 724 -21.09 17.64 24.07
CA GLU A 724 -20.34 18.82 24.46
C GLU A 724 -19.46 18.54 25.69
N CYS A 725 -18.17 18.86 25.58
CA CYS A 725 -17.20 18.57 26.62
C CYS A 725 -16.04 19.57 26.61
N ILE A 726 -15.35 19.68 27.74
CA ILE A 726 -14.15 20.52 27.89
C ILE A 726 -12.94 19.62 28.01
N ASN A 727 -11.97 19.82 27.11
CA ASN A 727 -10.73 19.09 27.09
C ASN A 727 -9.56 19.95 27.59
N ILE A 728 -8.82 19.46 28.57
CA ILE A 728 -7.68 20.13 29.18
C ILE A 728 -6.46 19.21 29.10
N CYS A 729 -5.41 19.69 28.45
CA CYS A 729 -4.11 19.02 28.41
C CYS A 729 -3.07 19.86 29.18
N LEU A 730 -2.44 19.30 30.21
CA LEU A 730 -1.43 19.97 31.04
C LEU A 730 -0.09 19.23 30.93
N ALA A 731 0.97 19.92 30.52
CA ALA A 731 2.33 19.38 30.45
C ALA A 731 3.29 20.15 31.37
N PRO A 732 3.29 19.90 32.70
CA PRO A 732 4.05 20.70 33.66
C PRO A 732 5.57 20.66 33.42
N GLY A 733 6.09 19.56 32.89
CA GLY A 733 7.50 19.40 32.54
C GLY A 733 7.91 20.07 31.23
N GLY A 734 6.97 20.70 30.50
CA GLY A 734 7.21 21.30 29.19
C GLY A 734 7.32 20.30 28.03
N ASP A 735 7.40 19.00 28.31
CA ASP A 735 7.35 17.94 27.30
C ASP A 735 5.89 17.70 26.86
N LYS A 736 5.53 18.15 25.65
CA LYS A 736 4.19 17.95 25.09
C LYS A 736 3.82 16.48 24.81
N SER A 737 4.78 15.57 24.88
CA SER A 737 4.50 14.13 24.80
C SER A 737 4.11 13.52 26.15
N GLN A 738 4.34 14.25 27.25
CA GLN A 738 3.98 13.86 28.62
C GLN A 738 3.00 14.86 29.20
N TYR A 739 1.73 14.52 29.22
CA TYR A 739 0.69 15.44 29.67
C TYR A 739 -0.42 14.74 30.45
N TYR A 740 -0.99 15.47 31.39
CA TYR A 740 -2.23 15.12 32.05
C TYR A 740 -3.38 15.53 31.14
N TYR A 741 -4.26 14.60 30.85
CA TYR A 741 -5.44 14.76 30.02
C TYR A 741 -6.67 14.70 30.92
N LEU A 742 -7.46 15.76 30.90
CA LEU A 742 -8.71 15.86 31.63
C LEU A 742 -9.80 16.20 30.63
N ASN A 743 -10.88 15.43 30.61
CA ASN A 743 -12.05 15.75 29.81
C ASN A 743 -13.30 15.62 30.66
N VAL A 744 -14.21 16.59 30.57
CA VAL A 744 -15.37 16.75 31.45
C VAL A 744 -16.60 17.17 30.64
N GLU A 745 -17.72 16.46 30.82
CA GLU A 745 -19.03 16.85 30.26
C GLU A 745 -19.80 17.75 31.26
N PRO A 746 -20.81 18.52 30.80
CA PRO A 746 -21.63 19.38 31.64
C PRO A 746 -22.63 18.63 32.56
N ILE A 747 -22.46 17.32 32.76
CA ILE A 747 -23.23 16.49 33.69
C ILE A 747 -22.32 15.91 34.78
N SER A 748 -22.85 15.82 35.99
CA SER A 748 -22.17 15.22 37.15
C SER A 748 -21.65 13.80 36.84
N ASN A 749 -20.44 13.50 37.33
CA ASN A 749 -19.79 12.19 37.21
C ASN A 749 -19.45 11.73 35.79
N SER A 750 -19.59 12.58 34.76
CA SER A 750 -19.10 12.31 33.40
C SER A 750 -17.74 12.97 33.16
N PHE A 751 -16.65 12.23 33.38
CA PHE A 751 -15.29 12.73 33.14
C PHE A 751 -14.29 11.61 32.83
N THR A 752 -13.17 11.98 32.23
CA THR A 752 -12.00 11.11 32.01
C THR A 752 -10.76 11.85 32.47
N ASP A 753 -9.93 11.18 33.25
CA ASP A 753 -8.62 11.67 33.66
C ASP A 753 -7.55 10.62 33.34
N ALA A 754 -6.52 11.03 32.59
CA ALA A 754 -5.46 10.13 32.14
C ALA A 754 -4.10 10.82 32.13
N ASN A 755 -3.04 10.04 32.32
CA ASN A 755 -1.66 10.48 32.21
C ASN A 755 -1.09 9.94 30.89
N HIS A 756 -0.87 10.79 29.90
CA HIS A 756 -0.35 10.38 28.60
C HIS A 756 1.17 10.44 28.56
N GLY A 757 1.84 9.39 28.05
CA GLY A 757 3.30 9.37 27.84
C GLY A 757 4.16 9.17 29.09
N PHE A 758 3.55 8.90 30.25
CA PHE A 758 4.27 8.61 31.51
C PHE A 758 4.63 7.13 31.70
N ILE A 759 3.99 6.24 30.94
CA ILE A 759 4.33 4.81 30.93
C ILE A 759 5.51 4.63 29.98
N THR A 760 6.67 4.29 30.54
CA THR A 760 7.80 3.75 29.78
C THR A 760 7.72 2.24 29.89
N ASP A 761 7.28 1.56 28.83
CA ASP A 761 7.50 0.13 28.72
C ASP A 761 9.02 -0.08 28.67
N THR A 762 9.60 -0.53 29.79
CA THR A 762 10.96 -1.06 29.87
C THR A 762 10.98 -2.51 29.46
#